data_AF-A0A443SHU7-F1
#
_entry.id   AF-A0A443SHU7-F1
#
_cell.length_a   1.000
_cell.length_b   1.000
_cell.length_c   1.000
_cell.angle_alpha   90.00
_cell.angle_beta   90.00
_cell.angle_gamma   90.00
#
_symmetry.space_group_name_H-M   'P 1'
#
loop_
_entity.id
_entity.type
_entity.pdbx_description
1 polymer ?
#
loop_
_entity_poly.entity_id
_entity_poly.type
_entity_poly.pdbx_seq_one_letter_code
_entity_poly.pdbx_strand_id
1 'polypeptide(L)'
;MILTIVMSSVIEHKGNSEVSNGDISLWIDEKQVKDLSGFPMRIYAIVDGAVLPYVLDPNFEKYLPIIPSEVASVNFTWKSGESKRYNYNFDQLMSYNEDILANPLISIDTKGEVPKKPRTFEVFLPCVGNVSGIASLAIGLAIFNDGRKNLPGTPLRLKLQKQCAHHAPDPECDQRCANGGWCNKNKICECPKGYIGKYCQSALCYPVCMNGGVCMSPGVCTCTDNFQGPHCEGGICREKCLNGGKCVQKDTCKCRRGYYGRRCEFSKCRNEKSKKEHLSSGTKISSDEHLRKSHGLKLPRRNLSAVDPENIKSLKIDSHTLESSDAQNGLETDNSNLLNKNAFYTKNDAEFERIEQQQKEGEKMNFVVNEKRNDNEKYYIPSLRMVHLDLKGAPPKISYLKQIFPLLKEAGANGILLEYEDMFPFWGYLKPIAAGNAYTNDDIKAILDLAKIHNFEVIPLVQTFGHLEMALKLKEFRHLREVDNFPMALCPSKNESFTLVTNIIDQIMMMHSTSKYLHIGCDEVFHMGYCEKCRHLDRDNIYLNHVTRVAKYVCDKYNVRPIIWDDMLRNIPSERLKESNLGSLVEPMLWTYVRDIYRFIPYPTWMTFAEIFPNIWAASAFKGAFGETLTVPNVKMHLENNEAWLEVMKEQYKNFKALRGIVVTGWQRYDHLATLCELLPAGLPSLVVNLLTLSHGRYNSTYVFKMFDRLMRCPSNTHYYSSNQLEVDFENDPNLWQRAANCLFPGSSVFQLTMDVVEAVKRFNEYSYSVTIHKAWMTDYNVRRNFSNPFRIDEGLQDHSSVYYRLTSLVKQAQDALKSVFDDYTVAEWIEQNIYPYIVKMETIMKNGVELKKVKNWDRRPLKPLSDLQRFGVGNVLYLLVDNRVLVQRFKAI
;
A
#
# COMPACT_ATOMS: atom_id res chain seq x y z
N MET A 1 1.14 14.94 -0.72
CA MET A 1 -0.05 15.50 -0.01
C MET A 1 -1.40 15.22 -0.69
N ILE A 2 -1.63 15.48 -2.00
CA ILE A 2 -2.91 15.07 -2.63
C ILE A 2 -2.89 13.58 -3.03
N LEU A 3 -1.80 13.07 -3.64
CA LEU A 3 -1.67 11.64 -3.96
C LEU A 3 -1.90 10.72 -2.75
N THR A 4 -1.39 11.13 -1.57
CA THR A 4 -1.55 10.43 -0.29
C THR A 4 -3.01 10.23 0.13
N ILE A 5 -3.94 11.09 -0.34
CA ILE A 5 -5.37 11.02 -0.02
C ILE A 5 -6.14 10.19 -1.08
N VAL A 6 -5.55 9.94 -2.25
CA VAL A 6 -6.17 9.17 -3.34
C VAL A 6 -5.98 7.66 -3.16
N MET A 7 -4.95 7.22 -2.43
CA MET A 7 -4.66 5.78 -2.26
C MET A 7 -5.70 5.04 -1.40
N SER A 8 -6.35 5.70 -0.45
CA SER A 8 -7.33 5.07 0.47
C SER A 8 -8.73 4.83 -0.15
N SER A 9 -8.91 4.94 -1.48
CA SER A 9 -10.24 4.83 -2.11
C SER A 9 -10.27 4.17 -3.50
N VAL A 10 -9.35 3.26 -3.80
CA VAL A 10 -9.25 2.60 -5.12
C VAL A 10 -9.22 1.06 -5.04
N ILE A 11 -9.20 0.48 -3.83
CA ILE A 11 -9.04 -0.97 -3.63
C ILE A 11 -10.33 -1.78 -3.91
N GLU A 12 -11.52 -1.17 -3.81
CA GLU A 12 -12.80 -1.85 -4.07
C GLU A 12 -13.37 -1.58 -5.48
N HIS A 13 -12.88 -2.32 -6.48
CA HIS A 13 -13.72 -2.90 -7.54
C HIS A 13 -12.98 -4.00 -8.32
N LYS A 14 -13.15 -5.27 -7.91
CA LYS A 14 -12.77 -6.42 -8.76
C LYS A 14 -13.70 -6.56 -9.95
N GLY A 15 -13.15 -6.93 -11.10
CA GLY A 15 -13.88 -7.37 -12.30
C GLY A 15 -12.94 -8.17 -13.20
N ASN A 16 -13.32 -9.39 -13.58
CA ASN A 16 -12.46 -10.32 -14.31
C ASN A 16 -12.12 -9.83 -15.72
N SER A 17 -10.84 -9.90 -16.10
CA SER A 17 -10.42 -10.20 -17.48
C SER A 17 -9.00 -10.76 -17.53
N GLU A 18 -8.92 -12.08 -17.69
CA GLU A 18 -8.00 -12.87 -18.53
C GLU A 18 -6.54 -12.44 -18.77
N VAL A 19 -5.65 -13.45 -18.74
CA VAL A 19 -4.25 -13.46 -19.15
C VAL A 19 -3.93 -12.52 -20.32
N SER A 20 -3.12 -11.48 -20.05
CA SER A 20 -2.75 -10.49 -21.05
C SER A 20 -1.41 -10.81 -21.73
N ASN A 21 -1.47 -11.59 -22.82
CA ASN A 21 -0.43 -11.56 -23.85
C ASN A 21 -0.29 -10.10 -24.34
N GLY A 22 0.83 -9.47 -23.97
CA GLY A 22 1.03 -8.02 -23.84
C GLY A 22 0.25 -7.15 -24.84
N ASP A 23 -0.50 -6.21 -24.28
CA ASP A 23 -1.56 -5.44 -24.97
C ASP A 23 -0.99 -4.11 -25.53
N ILE A 24 -1.85 -3.19 -25.95
CA ILE A 24 -1.44 -1.91 -26.52
C ILE A 24 -0.64 -1.06 -25.52
N SER A 25 0.52 -0.57 -25.97
CA SER A 25 1.38 0.37 -25.26
C SER A 25 1.78 1.53 -26.17
N LEU A 26 1.94 2.73 -25.59
CA LEU A 26 2.34 3.97 -26.27
C LEU A 26 3.27 4.77 -25.34
N TRP A 27 4.46 5.13 -25.81
CA TRP A 27 5.47 5.85 -25.03
C TRP A 27 6.36 6.78 -25.86
N ILE A 28 7.07 7.68 -25.19
CA ILE A 28 8.19 8.46 -25.73
C ILE A 28 9.49 7.75 -25.33
N ASP A 29 10.39 7.55 -26.30
CA ASP A 29 11.63 6.79 -26.08
C ASP A 29 12.72 7.57 -25.34
N GLU A 30 13.57 6.81 -24.65
CA GLU A 30 14.62 7.28 -23.74
C GLU A 30 15.53 8.37 -24.34
N LYS A 31 15.93 8.20 -25.61
CA LYS A 31 16.71 9.20 -26.34
C LYS A 31 15.93 10.50 -26.54
N GLN A 32 14.68 10.41 -26.98
CA GLN A 32 13.83 11.58 -27.23
C GLN A 32 13.58 12.37 -25.93
N VAL A 33 13.38 11.69 -24.80
CA VAL A 33 13.24 12.35 -23.49
C VAL A 33 14.57 12.96 -23.02
N LYS A 34 15.71 12.32 -23.29
CA LYS A 34 17.04 12.87 -23.02
C LYS A 34 17.32 14.15 -23.80
N ASP A 35 16.89 14.20 -25.05
CA ASP A 35 17.05 15.35 -25.93
C ASP A 35 16.06 16.49 -25.55
N LEU A 36 14.91 16.18 -24.94
CA LEU A 36 13.91 17.14 -24.45
C LEU A 36 14.18 17.69 -23.03
N SER A 37 14.76 16.88 -22.14
CA SER A 37 14.86 17.17 -20.69
C SER A 37 16.28 17.18 -20.14
N GLY A 38 17.26 16.67 -20.90
CA GLY A 38 18.61 16.36 -20.44
C GLY A 38 18.78 14.93 -19.91
N PHE A 39 17.71 14.24 -19.50
CA PHE A 39 17.76 12.96 -18.77
C PHE A 39 17.19 11.77 -19.55
N PRO A 40 17.88 10.62 -19.60
CA PRO A 40 17.37 9.40 -20.25
C PRO A 40 16.29 8.71 -19.41
N MET A 41 15.05 8.67 -19.91
CA MET A 41 13.98 7.80 -19.37
C MET A 41 12.85 7.59 -20.40
N ARG A 42 12.11 6.49 -20.34
CA ARG A 42 10.88 6.33 -21.16
C ARG A 42 9.67 6.92 -20.44
N ILE A 43 8.79 7.60 -21.18
CA ILE A 43 7.55 8.19 -20.65
C ILE A 43 6.35 7.51 -21.31
N TYR A 44 5.60 6.71 -20.55
CA TYR A 44 4.50 5.89 -21.05
C TYR A 44 3.13 6.58 -20.92
N ALA A 45 2.45 6.84 -22.05
CA ALA A 45 1.08 7.31 -22.04
C ALA A 45 0.06 6.16 -21.85
N ILE A 46 0.37 4.98 -22.40
CA ILE A 46 -0.46 3.76 -22.31
C ILE A 46 0.45 2.57 -22.04
N VAL A 47 0.05 1.71 -21.09
CA VAL A 47 0.72 0.44 -20.76
C VAL A 47 -0.34 -0.66 -20.70
N ASP A 48 -0.13 -1.74 -21.45
CA ASP A 48 -0.97 -2.94 -21.47
C ASP A 48 -2.49 -2.66 -21.44
N GLY A 49 -2.95 -1.82 -22.36
CA GLY A 49 -4.37 -1.46 -22.53
C GLY A 49 -4.89 -0.38 -21.58
N ALA A 50 -4.11 0.08 -20.60
CA ALA A 50 -4.48 1.14 -19.67
C ALA A 50 -3.79 2.48 -19.99
N VAL A 51 -4.57 3.55 -20.16
CA VAL A 51 -4.03 4.93 -20.17
C VAL A 51 -3.56 5.28 -18.76
N LEU A 52 -2.33 5.75 -18.60
CA LEU A 52 -1.78 5.97 -17.25
C LEU A 52 -2.46 7.15 -16.53
N PRO A 53 -2.77 7.05 -15.22
CA PRO A 53 -3.63 8.02 -14.53
C PRO A 53 -3.18 9.48 -14.56
N TYR A 54 -1.88 9.76 -14.72
CA TYR A 54 -1.37 11.13 -14.79
C TYR A 54 -1.74 11.84 -16.11
N VAL A 55 -1.92 11.09 -17.20
CA VAL A 55 -2.42 11.58 -18.49
C VAL A 55 -3.91 11.93 -18.41
N LEU A 56 -4.61 11.36 -17.43
CA LEU A 56 -6.04 11.57 -17.16
C LEU A 56 -6.31 12.67 -16.12
N ASP A 57 -5.29 13.36 -15.58
CA ASP A 57 -5.50 14.52 -14.69
C ASP A 57 -6.11 15.69 -15.50
N PRO A 58 -7.25 16.28 -15.10
CA PRO A 58 -7.82 17.47 -15.73
C PRO A 58 -6.91 18.72 -15.73
N ASN A 59 -5.74 18.66 -15.10
CA ASN A 59 -4.71 19.68 -15.06
C ASN A 59 -3.42 19.27 -15.78
N PHE A 60 -3.36 18.10 -16.44
CA PHE A 60 -2.17 17.59 -17.13
C PHE A 60 -1.55 18.64 -18.07
N GLU A 61 -2.38 19.34 -18.84
CA GLU A 61 -2.01 20.47 -19.73
C GLU A 61 -1.23 21.60 -19.03
N LYS A 62 -1.40 21.79 -17.71
CA LYS A 62 -0.73 22.83 -16.90
C LYS A 62 0.59 22.36 -16.28
N TYR A 63 0.82 21.05 -16.27
CA TYR A 63 2.05 20.47 -15.72
C TYR A 63 3.09 20.23 -16.81
N LEU A 64 2.71 20.21 -18.08
CA LEU A 64 3.61 20.01 -19.22
C LEU A 64 4.46 21.26 -19.50
N PRO A 65 5.72 21.11 -19.97
CA PRO A 65 6.57 22.23 -20.32
C PRO A 65 6.15 22.84 -21.66
N ILE A 66 6.53 24.09 -21.90
CA ILE A 66 6.58 24.65 -23.25
C ILE A 66 7.68 23.92 -24.02
N ILE A 67 7.34 23.32 -25.16
CA ILE A 67 8.28 22.62 -26.03
C ILE A 67 9.26 23.66 -26.60
N PRO A 68 10.60 23.51 -26.42
CA PRO A 68 11.59 24.49 -26.86
C PRO A 68 11.61 24.75 -28.37
N SER A 69 12.25 25.86 -28.79
CA SER A 69 12.37 26.28 -30.18
C SER A 69 13.04 25.23 -31.07
N GLU A 70 14.02 24.55 -30.50
CA GLU A 70 14.99 23.64 -31.14
C GLU A 70 14.38 22.27 -31.47
N VAL A 71 13.23 21.94 -30.87
CA VAL A 71 12.50 20.69 -31.06
C VAL A 71 11.60 20.81 -32.30
N ALA A 72 12.05 20.27 -33.43
CA ALA A 72 11.28 20.25 -34.68
C ALA A 72 10.19 19.16 -34.70
N SER A 73 10.42 18.03 -34.02
CA SER A 73 9.48 16.91 -33.88
C SER A 73 9.60 16.22 -32.52
N VAL A 74 8.58 15.43 -32.17
CA VAL A 74 8.59 14.53 -31.01
C VAL A 74 8.22 13.13 -31.46
N ASN A 75 9.08 12.15 -31.13
CA ASN A 75 8.93 10.77 -31.56
C ASN A 75 8.22 9.91 -30.50
N PHE A 76 7.15 9.25 -30.94
CA PHE A 76 6.32 8.35 -30.14
C PHE A 76 6.42 6.93 -30.68
N THR A 77 6.62 5.95 -29.81
CA THR A 77 6.66 4.53 -30.17
C THR A 77 5.47 3.80 -29.56
N TRP A 78 4.84 2.94 -30.37
CA TRP A 78 3.69 2.14 -29.96
C TRP A 78 3.77 0.69 -30.47
N LYS A 79 3.00 -0.18 -29.81
CA LYS A 79 2.69 -1.56 -30.24
C LYS A 79 1.22 -1.87 -29.91
N SER A 80 0.54 -2.71 -30.68
CA SER A 80 -0.82 -3.21 -30.36
C SER A 80 -0.81 -4.53 -29.57
N GLY A 81 0.34 -5.18 -29.46
CA GLY A 81 0.44 -6.56 -28.98
C GLY A 81 0.28 -7.61 -30.07
N GLU A 82 0.51 -8.87 -29.73
CA GLU A 82 0.34 -9.99 -30.67
C GLU A 82 -1.12 -10.46 -30.76
N SER A 83 -1.84 -10.37 -29.65
CA SER A 83 -3.17 -10.93 -29.40
C SER A 83 -4.32 -10.08 -29.97
N LYS A 84 -4.23 -8.75 -29.84
CA LYS A 84 -5.31 -7.79 -30.15
C LYS A 84 -4.95 -6.86 -31.31
N ARG A 85 -5.99 -6.33 -31.96
CA ARG A 85 -5.90 -5.26 -32.96
C ARG A 85 -6.52 -3.99 -32.40
N TYR A 86 -5.90 -2.86 -32.71
CA TYR A 86 -6.39 -1.53 -32.37
C TYR A 86 -6.30 -0.64 -33.59
N ASN A 87 -7.34 0.15 -33.80
CA ASN A 87 -7.38 1.19 -34.82
C ASN A 87 -7.25 2.55 -34.13
N TYR A 88 -6.61 3.50 -34.79
CA TYR A 88 -6.40 4.85 -34.29
C TYR A 88 -7.00 5.90 -35.22
N ASN A 89 -7.29 7.07 -34.67
CA ASN A 89 -7.79 8.23 -35.38
C ASN A 89 -7.28 9.50 -34.69
N PHE A 90 -6.44 10.26 -35.40
CA PHE A 90 -6.06 11.61 -35.04
C PHE A 90 -7.18 12.57 -35.47
N ASP A 91 -8.04 12.95 -34.53
CA ASP A 91 -9.23 13.78 -34.79
C ASP A 91 -9.02 15.26 -34.46
N GLN A 92 -7.88 15.61 -33.86
CA GLN A 92 -7.39 16.99 -33.75
C GLN A 92 -5.88 17.01 -34.02
N LEU A 93 -5.46 17.83 -34.98
CA LEU A 93 -4.08 18.23 -35.24
C LEU A 93 -4.13 19.69 -35.65
N MET A 94 -4.15 20.60 -34.67
CA MET A 94 -4.36 22.03 -34.92
C MET A 94 -3.47 22.93 -34.06
N SER A 95 -3.04 24.05 -34.64
CA SER A 95 -2.46 25.18 -33.94
C SER A 95 -3.57 26.21 -33.65
N TYR A 96 -3.50 26.87 -32.51
CA TYR A 96 -4.34 28.02 -32.17
C TYR A 96 -3.66 29.35 -32.53
N ASN A 97 -2.45 29.30 -33.10
CA ASN A 97 -1.61 30.45 -33.45
C ASN A 97 -0.91 30.18 -34.80
N GLU A 98 -1.68 30.07 -35.88
CA GLU A 98 -1.17 29.68 -37.21
C GLU A 98 -0.08 30.63 -37.74
N ASP A 99 -0.07 31.91 -37.35
CA ASP A 99 0.98 32.89 -37.70
C ASP A 99 2.36 32.60 -37.08
N ILE A 100 2.42 31.74 -36.07
CA ILE A 100 3.63 31.42 -35.27
C ILE A 100 4.01 29.94 -35.44
N LEU A 101 3.03 29.06 -35.53
CA LEU A 101 3.19 27.61 -35.65
C LEU A 101 2.10 27.09 -36.58
N ALA A 102 2.48 26.45 -37.69
CA ALA A 102 1.54 25.81 -38.59
C ALA A 102 0.95 24.54 -37.95
N ASN A 103 -0.15 24.03 -38.50
CA ASN A 103 -0.84 22.86 -37.94
C ASN A 103 0.09 21.63 -37.82
N PRO A 104 0.11 20.93 -36.67
CA PRO A 104 0.98 19.77 -36.45
C PRO A 104 0.80 18.70 -37.53
N LEU A 105 1.93 18.17 -38.02
CA LEU A 105 1.95 17.09 -39.01
C LEU A 105 2.41 15.79 -38.33
N ILE A 106 2.07 14.65 -38.91
CA ILE A 106 2.43 13.33 -38.40
C ILE A 106 3.06 12.46 -39.49
N SER A 107 4.03 11.60 -39.13
CA SER A 107 4.77 10.75 -40.07
C SER A 107 3.99 9.50 -40.54
N ILE A 108 2.68 9.48 -40.35
CA ILE A 108 1.74 8.36 -40.61
C ILE A 108 0.39 8.95 -41.01
N ASP A 109 -0.49 8.16 -41.63
CA ASP A 109 -1.85 8.58 -41.94
C ASP A 109 -2.62 9.01 -40.68
N THR A 110 -3.62 9.89 -40.81
CA THR A 110 -4.45 10.31 -39.66
C THR A 110 -5.33 9.20 -39.09
N LYS A 111 -5.52 8.10 -39.83
CA LYS A 111 -6.31 6.93 -39.42
C LYS A 111 -5.64 5.65 -39.90
N GLY A 112 -5.60 4.61 -39.07
CA GLY A 112 -5.05 3.31 -39.47
C GLY A 112 -5.07 2.26 -38.36
N GLU A 113 -4.39 1.14 -38.58
CA GLU A 113 -4.18 0.08 -37.58
C GLU A 113 -2.87 0.33 -36.80
N VAL A 114 -2.91 0.15 -35.47
CA VAL A 114 -1.73 0.20 -34.60
C VAL A 114 -0.88 -1.05 -34.84
N PRO A 115 0.45 -0.93 -35.09
CA PRO A 115 1.28 -2.07 -35.49
C PRO A 115 1.54 -3.04 -34.33
N LYS A 116 1.55 -4.35 -34.61
CA LYS A 116 1.80 -5.40 -33.61
C LYS A 116 3.17 -5.32 -32.93
N LYS A 117 4.21 -5.00 -33.71
CA LYS A 117 5.58 -4.79 -33.22
C LYS A 117 5.83 -3.30 -32.94
N PRO A 118 6.73 -2.97 -31.98
CA PRO A 118 7.12 -1.59 -31.71
C PRO A 118 7.51 -0.85 -32.99
N ARG A 119 6.84 0.28 -33.26
CA ARG A 119 7.16 1.18 -34.37
C ARG A 119 7.03 2.62 -33.90
N THR A 120 7.99 3.44 -34.27
CA THR A 120 7.98 4.88 -34.02
C THR A 120 7.20 5.63 -35.09
N PHE A 121 6.50 6.69 -34.69
CA PHE A 121 5.98 7.74 -35.56
C PHE A 121 6.39 9.10 -34.98
N GLU A 122 6.56 10.09 -35.85
CA GLU A 122 7.00 11.44 -35.48
C GLU A 122 5.81 12.41 -35.56
N VAL A 123 5.72 13.32 -34.59
CA VAL A 123 4.82 14.48 -34.63
C VAL A 123 5.66 15.73 -34.88
N PHE A 124 5.52 16.34 -36.05
CA PHE A 124 6.24 17.56 -36.44
C PHE A 124 5.52 18.81 -35.95
N LEU A 125 6.30 19.79 -35.48
CA LEU A 125 5.82 21.04 -34.88
C LEU A 125 6.38 22.25 -35.68
N PRO A 126 5.88 22.49 -36.91
CA PRO A 126 6.47 23.42 -37.87
C PRO A 126 6.25 24.89 -37.48
N CYS A 127 7.29 25.53 -36.94
CA CYS A 127 7.28 26.98 -36.67
C CYS A 127 7.22 27.80 -37.96
N VAL A 128 6.34 28.81 -38.00
CA VAL A 128 6.27 29.79 -39.10
C VAL A 128 7.41 30.78 -38.92
N GLY A 129 8.52 30.51 -39.61
CA GLY A 129 9.85 31.07 -39.35
C GLY A 129 10.04 32.57 -39.55
N ASN A 130 8.98 33.37 -39.62
CA ASN A 130 9.02 34.85 -39.67
C ASN A 130 8.63 35.51 -38.33
N VAL A 131 8.02 34.77 -37.39
CA VAL A 131 7.50 35.32 -36.12
C VAL A 131 8.05 34.54 -34.92
N SER A 132 8.58 35.26 -33.93
CA SER A 132 8.94 34.69 -32.63
C SER A 132 7.74 34.75 -31.68
N GLY A 133 7.44 33.65 -30.98
CA GLY A 133 6.36 33.60 -30.00
C GLY A 133 6.16 32.21 -29.39
N ILE A 134 5.17 32.08 -28.51
CA ILE A 134 4.70 30.80 -27.99
C ILE A 134 3.34 30.52 -28.62
N ALA A 135 3.25 29.42 -29.36
CA ALA A 135 2.01 28.92 -29.94
C ALA A 135 1.39 27.84 -29.04
N SER A 136 0.07 27.84 -28.91
CA SER A 136 -0.68 26.72 -28.33
C SER A 136 -1.19 25.80 -29.43
N LEU A 137 -1.16 24.49 -29.22
CA LEU A 137 -1.64 23.48 -30.18
C LEU A 137 -2.47 22.41 -29.47
N ALA A 138 -3.27 21.67 -30.24
CA ALA A 138 -4.04 20.51 -29.78
C ALA A 138 -3.79 19.28 -30.63
N ILE A 139 -3.51 18.16 -29.95
CA ILE A 139 -3.40 16.81 -30.51
C ILE A 139 -4.50 15.96 -29.86
N GLY A 140 -5.36 15.38 -30.69
CA GLY A 140 -6.45 14.48 -30.31
C GLY A 140 -6.22 13.10 -30.88
N LEU A 141 -6.07 12.09 -30.03
CA LEU A 141 -5.81 10.70 -30.44
C LEU A 141 -6.87 9.76 -29.86
N ALA A 142 -7.82 9.35 -30.68
CA ALA A 142 -8.75 8.27 -30.38
C ALA A 142 -8.13 6.90 -30.72
N ILE A 143 -8.30 5.92 -29.83
CA ILE A 143 -7.90 4.54 -30.06
C ILE A 143 -9.08 3.64 -29.74
N PHE A 144 -9.40 2.68 -30.61
CA PHE A 144 -10.56 1.81 -30.49
C PHE A 144 -10.27 0.41 -31.04
N ASN A 145 -10.96 -0.59 -30.50
CA ASN A 145 -10.87 -1.96 -31.03
C ASN A 145 -11.73 -2.12 -32.31
N ASP A 146 -11.65 -3.29 -32.95
CA ASP A 146 -12.43 -3.60 -34.16
C ASP A 146 -13.97 -3.49 -33.96
N GLY A 147 -14.44 -3.64 -32.72
CA GLY A 147 -15.83 -3.38 -32.32
C GLY A 147 -16.20 -1.89 -32.18
N ARG A 148 -15.32 -0.96 -32.59
CA ARG A 148 -15.43 0.50 -32.47
C ARG A 148 -15.63 1.00 -31.02
N LYS A 149 -15.26 0.21 -30.02
CA LYS A 149 -15.26 0.64 -28.62
C LYS A 149 -13.93 1.33 -28.32
N ASN A 150 -13.99 2.60 -27.90
CA ASN A 150 -12.80 3.35 -27.47
C ASN A 150 -12.09 2.63 -26.32
N LEU A 151 -10.76 2.71 -26.32
CA LEU A 151 -9.93 2.34 -25.19
C LEU A 151 -10.26 3.27 -24.00
N PRO A 152 -10.50 2.77 -22.78
CA PRO A 152 -10.81 3.61 -21.63
C PRO A 152 -9.75 4.70 -21.40
N GLY A 153 -10.19 5.95 -21.25
CA GLY A 153 -9.31 7.12 -21.18
C GLY A 153 -8.98 7.77 -22.54
N THR A 154 -9.44 7.21 -23.67
CA THR A 154 -9.30 7.81 -25.01
C THR A 154 -10.65 8.35 -25.56
N PRO A 155 -10.67 9.40 -26.39
CA PRO A 155 -9.55 10.09 -27.02
C PRO A 155 -8.65 10.84 -26.03
N LEU A 156 -7.34 10.66 -26.17
CA LEU A 156 -6.34 11.49 -25.49
C LEU A 156 -6.48 12.91 -26.04
N ARG A 157 -6.67 13.90 -25.16
CA ARG A 157 -6.77 15.31 -25.50
C ARG A 157 -5.56 16.02 -24.92
N LEU A 158 -4.57 16.29 -25.77
CA LEU A 158 -3.33 16.96 -25.39
C LEU A 158 -3.35 18.37 -25.94
N LYS A 159 -3.54 19.38 -25.09
CA LYS A 159 -3.11 20.75 -25.43
C LYS A 159 -1.67 20.93 -24.97
N LEU A 160 -0.83 21.39 -25.89
CA LEU A 160 0.59 21.62 -25.69
C LEU A 160 0.92 23.07 -26.04
N GLN A 161 2.05 23.56 -25.55
CA GLN A 161 2.61 24.85 -25.95
C GLN A 161 3.98 24.62 -26.59
N LYS A 162 4.28 25.38 -27.65
CA LYS A 162 5.52 25.28 -28.43
C LYS A 162 6.10 26.68 -28.60
N GLN A 163 7.34 26.86 -28.19
CA GLN A 163 8.10 28.06 -28.52
C GLN A 163 8.56 27.98 -29.98
N CYS A 164 8.42 29.09 -30.68
CA CYS A 164 8.97 29.33 -32.00
C CYS A 164 9.82 30.59 -31.96
N ALA A 165 11.00 30.54 -32.56
CA ALA A 165 11.97 31.63 -32.52
C ALA A 165 12.46 31.92 -33.94
N HIS A 166 12.21 33.14 -34.42
CA HIS A 166 12.80 33.67 -35.63
C HIS A 166 14.24 34.12 -35.33
N HIS A 167 15.19 33.23 -35.60
CA HIS A 167 16.63 33.51 -35.48
C HIS A 167 17.15 34.23 -36.73
N ALA A 168 16.73 35.48 -36.93
CA ALA A 168 17.40 36.37 -37.88
C ALA A 168 18.89 36.52 -37.50
N PRO A 169 19.83 36.46 -38.46
CA PRO A 169 21.25 36.76 -38.23
C PRO A 169 21.42 38.14 -37.58
N ASP A 170 22.18 38.21 -36.49
CA ASP A 170 22.38 39.44 -35.72
C ASP A 170 23.85 39.86 -35.70
N PRO A 171 24.25 40.98 -36.34
CA PRO A 171 25.63 41.44 -36.37
C PRO A 171 26.30 41.61 -34.99
N GLU A 172 25.53 41.82 -33.93
CA GLU A 172 26.03 41.99 -32.55
C GLU A 172 25.90 40.71 -31.68
N CYS A 173 25.53 39.59 -32.29
CA CYS A 173 25.35 38.28 -31.65
C CYS A 173 26.48 37.91 -30.67
N ASP A 174 27.75 38.13 -31.03
CA ASP A 174 28.92 37.77 -30.20
C ASP A 174 29.00 38.54 -28.87
N GLN A 175 28.29 39.66 -28.74
CA GLN A 175 28.22 40.47 -27.51
C GLN A 175 26.93 40.25 -26.71
N ARG A 176 25.93 39.58 -27.30
CA ARG A 176 24.57 39.48 -26.73
C ARG A 176 24.21 38.11 -26.18
N CYS A 177 24.91 37.03 -26.55
CA CYS A 177 24.66 35.69 -26.02
C CYS A 177 24.88 35.63 -24.49
N ALA A 178 23.80 35.34 -23.75
CA ALA A 178 23.79 35.26 -22.30
C ALA A 178 23.98 33.82 -21.79
N ASN A 179 24.11 33.68 -20.46
CA ASN A 179 24.06 32.39 -19.74
C ASN A 179 25.04 31.30 -20.24
N GLY A 180 26.15 31.69 -20.86
CA GLY A 180 27.16 30.79 -21.42
C GLY A 180 26.89 30.31 -22.86
N GLY A 181 25.90 30.88 -23.56
CA GLY A 181 25.72 30.65 -24.99
C GLY A 181 26.82 31.27 -25.85
N TRP A 182 27.05 30.70 -27.04
CA TRP A 182 28.12 31.13 -27.95
C TRP A 182 27.55 31.51 -29.33
N CYS A 183 28.15 32.50 -29.99
CA CYS A 183 27.68 32.93 -31.31
C CYS A 183 28.29 32.09 -32.43
N ASN A 184 27.44 31.48 -33.27
CA ASN A 184 27.89 30.65 -34.38
C ASN A 184 28.18 31.45 -35.67
N LYS A 185 28.72 30.77 -36.69
CA LYS A 185 29.16 31.37 -37.96
C LYS A 185 28.06 32.12 -38.72
N ASN A 186 26.78 31.80 -38.49
CA ASN A 186 25.63 32.42 -39.12
C ASN A 186 25.07 33.59 -38.30
N LYS A 187 25.80 34.04 -37.27
CA LYS A 187 25.40 35.14 -36.35
C LYS A 187 24.12 34.86 -35.58
N ILE A 188 24.02 33.63 -35.05
CA ILE A 188 22.95 33.16 -34.17
C ILE A 188 23.59 32.57 -32.91
N CYS A 189 23.03 32.84 -31.73
CA CYS A 189 23.49 32.25 -30.47
C CYS A 189 23.03 30.79 -30.36
N GLU A 190 23.97 29.90 -30.04
CA GLU A 190 23.71 28.52 -29.63
C GLU A 190 23.74 28.41 -28.11
N CYS A 191 22.70 27.82 -27.52
CA CYS A 191 22.43 27.89 -26.09
C CYS A 191 22.87 26.62 -25.32
N PRO A 192 23.37 26.76 -24.08
CA PRO A 192 23.64 25.62 -23.22
C PRO A 192 22.34 24.93 -22.80
N LYS A 193 22.43 23.65 -22.43
CA LYS A 193 21.27 22.86 -22.00
C LYS A 193 20.50 23.56 -20.88
N GLY A 194 19.19 23.71 -21.06
CA GLY A 194 18.30 24.40 -20.12
C GLY A 194 18.10 25.90 -20.37
N TYR A 195 18.78 26.50 -21.35
CA TYR A 195 18.61 27.92 -21.72
C TYR A 195 18.11 28.07 -23.16
N ILE A 196 17.26 29.07 -23.40
CA ILE A 196 16.47 29.25 -24.63
C ILE A 196 16.30 30.74 -24.98
N GLY A 197 15.88 31.02 -26.22
CA GLY A 197 15.63 32.37 -26.76
C GLY A 197 16.77 32.89 -27.64
N LYS A 198 16.53 33.98 -28.39
CA LYS A 198 17.44 34.51 -29.44
C LYS A 198 18.89 34.67 -28.98
N TYR A 199 19.11 35.03 -27.71
CA TYR A 199 20.44 35.16 -27.10
C TYR A 199 20.58 34.33 -25.81
N CYS A 200 19.86 33.20 -25.70
CA CYS A 200 19.93 32.29 -24.54
C CYS A 200 19.53 32.91 -23.20
N GLN A 201 18.79 34.02 -23.24
CA GLN A 201 18.51 34.86 -22.08
C GLN A 201 17.48 34.28 -21.10
N SER A 202 16.68 33.29 -21.52
CA SER A 202 15.64 32.66 -20.70
C SER A 202 16.08 31.27 -20.23
N ALA A 203 15.81 30.93 -18.98
CA ALA A 203 15.97 29.58 -18.46
C ALA A 203 14.68 28.76 -18.55
N LEU A 204 14.80 27.43 -18.64
CA LEU A 204 13.68 26.49 -18.70
C LEU A 204 13.45 25.83 -17.33
N CYS A 205 12.32 26.17 -16.69
CA CYS A 205 11.89 25.57 -15.42
C CYS A 205 10.85 24.48 -15.65
N TYR A 206 11.07 23.31 -15.05
CA TYR A 206 10.10 22.23 -14.99
C TYR A 206 10.05 21.61 -13.58
N PRO A 207 8.88 21.55 -12.91
CA PRO A 207 7.61 22.23 -13.25
C PRO A 207 7.74 23.74 -13.46
N VAL A 208 6.79 24.32 -14.20
CA VAL A 208 6.75 25.75 -14.52
C VAL A 208 6.38 26.60 -13.31
N CYS A 209 6.95 27.81 -13.22
CA CYS A 209 6.67 28.76 -12.13
C CYS A 209 5.22 29.27 -12.20
N MET A 210 4.44 29.06 -11.14
CA MET A 210 3.03 29.44 -11.06
C MET A 210 2.83 30.87 -10.52
N ASN A 211 1.59 31.35 -10.59
CA ASN A 211 1.15 32.62 -9.98
C ASN A 211 1.97 33.88 -10.35
N GLY A 212 2.65 33.86 -11.50
CA GLY A 212 3.49 34.96 -12.01
C GLY A 212 4.95 34.93 -11.54
N GLY A 213 5.41 33.85 -10.90
CA GLY A 213 6.82 33.67 -10.57
C GLY A 213 7.72 33.58 -11.81
N VAL A 214 8.97 34.01 -11.66
CA VAL A 214 9.97 34.10 -12.75
C VAL A 214 10.99 32.97 -12.63
N CYS A 215 11.31 32.32 -13.75
CA CYS A 215 12.37 31.31 -13.83
C CYS A 215 13.73 32.00 -13.91
N MET A 216 14.61 31.77 -12.93
CA MET A 216 15.92 32.45 -12.81
C MET A 216 17.06 31.62 -13.40
N SER A 217 16.99 30.29 -13.28
CA SER A 217 17.92 29.32 -13.84
C SER A 217 17.18 27.98 -14.03
N PRO A 218 17.74 26.98 -14.74
CA PRO A 218 17.01 25.76 -15.08
C PRO A 218 16.45 25.04 -13.84
N GLY A 219 15.13 25.00 -13.72
CA GLY A 219 14.40 24.43 -12.58
C GLY A 219 14.16 25.35 -11.37
N VAL A 220 14.65 26.59 -11.35
CA VAL A 220 14.60 27.49 -10.18
C VAL A 220 13.66 28.69 -10.37
N CYS A 221 12.62 28.77 -9.56
CA CYS A 221 11.63 29.86 -9.59
C CYS A 221 11.84 30.91 -8.47
N THR A 222 11.50 32.17 -8.77
CA THR A 222 11.36 33.27 -7.80
C THR A 222 9.92 33.77 -7.80
N CYS A 223 9.32 33.93 -6.62
CA CYS A 223 7.88 34.16 -6.49
C CYS A 223 7.50 35.64 -6.37
N THR A 224 6.31 35.96 -6.86
CA THR A 224 5.65 37.26 -6.69
C THR A 224 5.15 37.45 -5.26
N ASP A 225 5.03 38.72 -4.83
CA ASP A 225 4.47 39.05 -3.52
C ASP A 225 3.13 38.35 -3.29
N ASN A 226 2.96 37.81 -2.08
CA ASN A 226 1.80 37.04 -1.63
C ASN A 226 1.69 35.60 -2.19
N PHE A 227 2.76 35.05 -2.79
CA PHE A 227 2.86 33.63 -3.17
C PHE A 227 4.15 32.97 -2.65
N GLN A 228 4.14 31.64 -2.56
CA GLN A 228 5.21 30.82 -1.97
C GLN A 228 5.22 29.38 -2.52
N GLY A 229 6.34 28.67 -2.33
CA GLY A 229 6.55 27.29 -2.80
C GLY A 229 7.63 27.20 -3.88
N PRO A 230 8.23 26.02 -4.14
CA PRO A 230 9.32 25.86 -5.11
C PRO A 230 8.88 26.20 -6.55
N HIS A 231 7.58 26.14 -6.85
CA HIS A 231 7.00 26.60 -8.11
C HIS A 231 5.95 27.68 -7.87
N CYS A 232 6.04 28.42 -6.75
CA CYS A 232 5.16 29.52 -6.37
C CYS A 232 3.66 29.14 -6.29
N GLU A 233 3.36 27.87 -6.02
CA GLU A 233 2.04 27.27 -6.14
C GLU A 233 1.09 27.53 -4.96
N GLY A 234 1.60 28.02 -3.82
CA GLY A 234 0.84 28.36 -2.63
C GLY A 234 0.58 29.87 -2.48
N GLY A 235 -0.64 30.24 -2.11
CA GLY A 235 -0.97 31.64 -1.76
C GLY A 235 -0.70 31.98 -0.29
N ILE A 236 -0.42 33.24 0.00
CA ILE A 236 -0.24 33.78 1.36
C ILE A 236 -1.51 34.51 1.80
N CYS A 237 -2.14 34.02 2.87
CA CYS A 237 -3.33 34.62 3.49
C CYS A 237 -2.93 35.26 4.82
N ARG A 238 -3.26 36.54 5.02
CA ARG A 238 -3.01 37.27 6.28
C ARG A 238 -3.78 36.66 7.44
N GLU A 239 -5.02 36.23 7.17
CA GLU A 239 -5.82 35.46 8.11
C GLU A 239 -5.89 33.99 7.71
N LYS A 240 -5.52 33.09 8.63
CA LYS A 240 -5.45 31.64 8.35
C LYS A 240 -6.83 31.08 7.95
N CYS A 241 -6.82 30.23 6.92
CA CYS A 241 -7.95 29.38 6.56
C CYS A 241 -8.24 28.39 7.70
N LEU A 242 -9.50 28.31 8.10
CA LEU A 242 -10.03 27.46 9.18
C LEU A 242 -10.50 26.12 8.63
N ASN A 243 -10.86 25.20 9.54
CA ASN A 243 -11.48 23.91 9.23
C ASN A 243 -10.74 23.07 8.15
N GLY A 244 -9.40 23.19 8.14
CA GLY A 244 -8.51 22.48 7.22
C GLY A 244 -8.57 22.95 5.75
N GLY A 245 -9.17 24.12 5.47
CA GLY A 245 -9.04 24.79 4.18
C GLY A 245 -7.60 25.23 3.90
N LYS A 246 -7.26 25.42 2.62
CA LYS A 246 -5.92 25.85 2.18
C LYS A 246 -5.97 27.26 1.60
N CYS A 247 -4.98 28.09 1.89
CA CYS A 247 -4.78 29.33 1.13
C CYS A 247 -4.30 28.96 -0.29
N VAL A 248 -4.94 29.52 -1.32
CA VAL A 248 -4.62 29.21 -2.73
C VAL A 248 -4.28 30.46 -3.53
N GLN A 249 -4.74 31.63 -3.09
CA GLN A 249 -4.38 32.96 -3.56
C GLN A 249 -4.42 33.91 -2.36
N LYS A 250 -3.92 35.14 -2.51
CA LYS A 250 -3.94 36.17 -1.47
C LYS A 250 -5.31 36.26 -0.78
N ASP A 251 -5.31 36.10 0.54
CA ASP A 251 -6.49 36.14 1.42
C ASP A 251 -7.68 35.26 0.96
N THR A 252 -7.42 34.21 0.16
CA THR A 252 -8.44 33.39 -0.52
C THR A 252 -8.28 31.91 -0.18
N CYS A 253 -9.28 31.35 0.52
CA CYS A 253 -9.25 29.99 1.05
C CYS A 253 -10.08 28.99 0.22
N LYS A 254 -9.45 27.86 -0.17
CA LYS A 254 -10.11 26.69 -0.75
C LYS A 254 -10.53 25.73 0.36
N CYS A 255 -11.84 25.57 0.54
CA CYS A 255 -12.43 24.83 1.66
C CYS A 255 -12.50 23.32 1.45
N ARG A 256 -12.47 22.56 2.55
CA ARG A 256 -12.78 21.12 2.54
C ARG A 256 -14.26 20.89 2.25
N ARG A 257 -14.59 19.73 1.67
CA ARG A 257 -15.98 19.33 1.41
C ARG A 257 -16.77 19.35 2.72
N GLY A 258 -17.87 20.11 2.74
CA GLY A 258 -18.66 20.35 3.96
C GLY A 258 -18.33 21.65 4.71
N TYR A 259 -17.40 22.47 4.23
CA TYR A 259 -17.11 23.81 4.79
C TYR A 259 -17.16 24.92 3.73
N TYR A 260 -17.44 26.14 4.16
CA TYR A 260 -17.60 27.34 3.31
C TYR A 260 -17.39 28.64 4.12
N GLY A 261 -17.46 29.79 3.46
CA GLY A 261 -17.06 31.09 4.02
C GLY A 261 -15.69 31.54 3.47
N ARG A 262 -15.30 32.81 3.71
CA ARG A 262 -14.08 33.39 3.10
C ARG A 262 -12.80 32.74 3.60
N ARG A 263 -12.83 32.24 4.83
CA ARG A 263 -11.78 31.50 5.54
C ARG A 263 -12.22 30.06 5.84
N CYS A 264 -13.26 29.54 5.21
CA CYS A 264 -13.84 28.22 5.48
C CYS A 264 -14.41 28.05 6.90
N GLU A 265 -14.79 29.15 7.52
CA GLU A 265 -15.27 29.31 8.89
C GLU A 265 -16.59 28.58 9.20
N PHE A 266 -17.47 28.41 8.20
CA PHE A 266 -18.80 27.80 8.38
C PHE A 266 -18.82 26.33 7.95
N SER A 267 -19.43 25.46 8.75
CA SER A 267 -19.71 24.08 8.38
C SER A 267 -21.11 23.92 7.75
N LYS A 268 -21.27 22.96 6.84
CA LYS A 268 -22.57 22.50 6.33
C LYS A 268 -23.14 21.36 7.19
N CYS A 269 -23.10 21.52 8.51
CA CYS A 269 -23.78 20.64 9.43
C CYS A 269 -25.28 20.91 9.38
N ARG A 270 -26.08 19.89 9.03
CA ARG A 270 -27.54 20.01 8.98
C ARG A 270 -28.12 19.80 10.37
N ASN A 271 -28.46 20.88 11.07
CA ASN A 271 -29.43 20.88 12.15
C ASN A 271 -30.14 22.24 12.22
N GLU A 272 -31.47 22.22 12.22
CA GLU A 272 -32.30 23.42 12.22
C GLU A 272 -32.52 23.92 13.65
N LYS A 273 -32.22 25.20 13.93
CA LYS A 273 -33.03 26.15 14.74
C LYS A 273 -32.30 27.47 15.03
N SER A 274 -32.28 28.35 14.03
CA SER A 274 -32.41 29.79 14.24
C SER A 274 -33.30 30.35 13.13
N LYS A 275 -33.95 31.50 13.37
CA LYS A 275 -35.06 32.01 12.56
C LYS A 275 -34.67 33.27 11.77
N LYS A 276 -35.49 33.53 10.74
CA LYS A 276 -35.81 34.82 10.08
C LYS A 276 -34.93 35.33 8.93
N GLU A 277 -35.67 35.89 7.97
CA GLU A 277 -35.29 36.82 6.87
C GLU A 277 -34.21 36.34 5.86
N HIS A 278 -34.36 36.49 4.53
CA HIS A 278 -35.41 37.15 3.72
C HIS A 278 -35.53 36.56 2.28
N LEU A 279 -36.69 36.84 1.64
CA LEU A 279 -36.96 36.97 0.19
C LEU A 279 -36.89 35.77 -0.81
N SER A 280 -38.02 35.57 -1.52
CA SER A 280 -38.21 35.45 -3.00
C SER A 280 -37.13 34.87 -3.95
N SER A 281 -37.44 34.16 -5.04
CA SER A 281 -38.74 33.71 -5.62
C SER A 281 -38.54 32.88 -6.91
N GLY A 282 -39.42 31.91 -7.20
CA GLY A 282 -39.66 31.36 -8.55
C GLY A 282 -38.60 30.40 -9.11
N THR A 283 -38.84 29.60 -10.17
CA THR A 283 -40.10 29.24 -10.87
C THR A 283 -39.95 27.82 -11.46
N LYS A 284 -41.07 27.10 -11.69
CA LYS A 284 -41.10 25.72 -12.25
C LYS A 284 -40.90 25.67 -13.78
N ILE A 285 -40.57 24.47 -14.30
CA ILE A 285 -41.20 23.73 -15.44
C ILE A 285 -40.41 22.39 -15.57
N SER A 286 -40.97 21.15 -15.55
CA SER A 286 -41.94 20.44 -16.44
C SER A 286 -41.36 20.15 -17.85
N SER A 287 -41.65 19.11 -18.64
CA SER A 287 -42.40 17.81 -18.53
C SER A 287 -42.17 17.02 -19.86
N ASP A 288 -42.35 15.70 -20.04
CA ASP A 288 -42.57 14.55 -19.14
C ASP A 288 -42.38 13.19 -19.89
N GLU A 289 -42.22 12.09 -19.13
CA GLU A 289 -42.81 10.73 -19.29
C GLU A 289 -43.21 10.12 -20.68
N HIS A 290 -42.84 8.85 -20.98
CA HIS A 290 -43.80 7.81 -21.48
C HIS A 290 -43.28 6.36 -21.70
N LEU A 291 -43.97 5.36 -21.07
CA LEU A 291 -44.45 4.03 -21.59
C LEU A 291 -43.46 2.99 -22.25
N ARG A 292 -43.69 1.66 -22.37
CA ARG A 292 -44.75 0.61 -22.11
C ARG A 292 -44.01 -0.71 -21.72
N LYS A 293 -44.54 -1.67 -20.90
CA LYS A 293 -45.48 -2.80 -21.19
C LYS A 293 -45.08 -3.70 -22.41
N SER A 294 -45.24 -5.05 -22.44
CA SER A 294 -45.92 -6.02 -21.53
C SER A 294 -45.80 -7.51 -21.98
N HIS A 295 -46.19 -8.46 -21.10
CA HIS A 295 -46.48 -9.92 -21.34
C HIS A 295 -45.27 -10.87 -21.62
N GLY A 296 -45.30 -12.18 -21.29
CA GLY A 296 -46.20 -12.95 -20.39
C GLY A 296 -46.74 -14.29 -20.94
N LEU A 297 -46.33 -15.44 -20.37
CA LEU A 297 -46.88 -16.80 -20.65
C LEU A 297 -46.79 -17.72 -19.40
N LYS A 298 -47.37 -18.94 -19.43
CA LYS A 298 -47.89 -19.62 -18.20
C LYS A 298 -48.00 -21.17 -18.31
N LEU A 299 -47.98 -21.88 -17.16
CA LEU A 299 -48.40 -23.28 -16.89
C LEU A 299 -47.45 -24.44 -17.32
N PRO A 300 -47.55 -25.67 -16.76
CA PRO A 300 -47.97 -26.08 -15.40
C PRO A 300 -47.10 -27.18 -14.70
N ARG A 301 -47.49 -27.52 -13.47
CA ARG A 301 -46.92 -28.52 -12.51
C ARG A 301 -46.87 -29.98 -12.99
N ARG A 302 -46.04 -30.78 -12.30
CA ARG A 302 -46.43 -32.10 -11.74
C ARG A 302 -46.06 -32.19 -10.25
N ASN A 303 -46.90 -32.86 -9.46
CA ASN A 303 -46.60 -33.26 -8.08
C ASN A 303 -46.41 -34.79 -8.04
N LEU A 304 -45.68 -35.28 -7.03
CA LEU A 304 -45.83 -36.62 -6.45
C LEU A 304 -45.55 -36.50 -4.94
N SER A 305 -46.07 -37.40 -4.11
CA SER A 305 -46.28 -37.14 -2.68
C SER A 305 -46.25 -38.38 -1.79
N ALA A 306 -45.68 -38.20 -0.59
CA ALA A 306 -45.93 -38.92 0.67
C ALA A 306 -45.69 -40.44 0.75
N VAL A 307 -44.84 -40.83 1.71
CA VAL A 307 -44.94 -42.04 2.53
C VAL A 307 -44.62 -41.60 3.98
N ASP A 308 -45.23 -42.23 4.97
CA ASP A 308 -45.18 -41.89 6.40
C ASP A 308 -45.08 -43.23 7.23
N PRO A 309 -45.11 -43.30 8.58
CA PRO A 309 -43.88 -43.42 9.36
C PRO A 309 -43.86 -44.60 10.40
N GLU A 310 -43.03 -44.44 11.44
CA GLU A 310 -42.94 -45.15 12.73
C GLU A 310 -41.99 -46.36 12.90
N ASN A 311 -40.98 -46.18 13.78
CA ASN A 311 -40.66 -46.96 15.00
C ASN A 311 -39.27 -46.51 15.55
N ILE A 312 -38.90 -46.60 16.83
CA ILE A 312 -39.57 -46.35 18.12
C ILE A 312 -38.47 -46.27 19.22
N LYS A 313 -38.49 -45.27 20.13
CA LYS A 313 -37.91 -45.24 21.52
C LYS A 313 -36.40 -45.58 21.75
N SER A 314 -35.73 -45.20 22.85
CA SER A 314 -35.88 -44.13 23.87
C SER A 314 -34.65 -44.11 24.82
N LEU A 315 -34.61 -43.15 25.76
CA LEU A 315 -33.66 -42.95 26.89
C LEU A 315 -32.44 -42.06 26.55
N LYS A 316 -31.99 -41.09 27.36
CA LYS A 316 -32.45 -40.16 28.43
C LYS A 316 -31.12 -39.50 28.94
N ILE A 317 -30.98 -38.17 29.04
CA ILE A 317 -31.41 -37.27 30.15
C ILE A 317 -30.69 -37.59 31.49
N ASP A 318 -30.05 -36.68 32.24
CA ASP A 318 -29.74 -35.22 32.12
C ASP A 318 -28.67 -34.85 33.20
N SER A 319 -27.69 -33.94 33.03
CA SER A 319 -27.67 -32.44 33.10
C SER A 319 -27.44 -31.82 34.52
N HIS A 320 -27.22 -30.49 34.59
CA HIS A 320 -27.15 -29.60 35.79
C HIS A 320 -25.88 -29.62 36.71
N THR A 321 -25.01 -28.56 36.77
CA THR A 321 -25.02 -27.23 37.48
C THR A 321 -24.58 -27.25 38.96
N LEU A 322 -24.01 -26.23 39.65
CA LEU A 322 -23.70 -24.77 39.41
C LEU A 322 -22.62 -24.30 40.43
N GLU A 323 -22.01 -23.10 40.26
CA GLU A 323 -21.41 -22.21 41.31
C GLU A 323 -20.24 -22.74 42.21
N SER A 324 -19.49 -21.95 43.02
CA SER A 324 -18.94 -20.56 42.90
C SER A 324 -17.82 -20.29 43.97
N SER A 325 -17.26 -19.07 44.00
CA SER A 325 -16.50 -18.37 45.08
C SER A 325 -15.18 -18.94 45.67
N ASP A 326 -14.07 -18.21 45.40
CA ASP A 326 -13.12 -17.55 46.34
C ASP A 326 -12.69 -18.19 47.69
N ALA A 327 -11.35 -18.24 47.95
CA ALA A 327 -10.65 -17.42 48.99
C ALA A 327 -9.27 -17.98 49.49
N GLN A 328 -8.21 -17.20 49.25
CA GLN A 328 -7.01 -16.89 50.09
C GLN A 328 -6.20 -17.93 50.93
N ASN A 329 -4.87 -17.68 50.94
CA ASN A 329 -3.82 -18.13 51.89
C ASN A 329 -3.39 -19.62 51.85
N GLY A 330 -2.12 -20.01 52.05
CA GLY A 330 -0.85 -19.24 52.10
C GLY A 330 0.19 -19.82 53.09
N LEU A 331 1.40 -20.15 52.61
CA LEU A 331 2.62 -20.57 53.38
C LEU A 331 2.51 -21.93 54.12
N GLU A 332 3.53 -22.80 54.28
CA GLU A 332 4.92 -22.89 53.78
C GLU A 332 5.45 -24.37 53.93
N THR A 333 6.73 -24.63 53.64
CA THR A 333 7.56 -25.83 53.99
C THR A 333 7.44 -27.15 53.18
N ASP A 334 8.33 -27.25 52.18
CA ASP A 334 9.21 -28.36 51.76
C ASP A 334 8.92 -29.88 51.92
N ASN A 335 9.20 -30.57 50.79
CA ASN A 335 9.88 -31.86 50.62
C ASN A 335 9.36 -33.16 51.28
N SER A 336 8.76 -34.01 50.44
CA SER A 336 9.35 -35.34 50.16
C SER A 336 8.94 -35.89 48.78
N ASN A 337 9.71 -36.87 48.27
CA ASN A 337 9.36 -37.79 47.17
C ASN A 337 9.22 -37.25 45.73
N LEU A 338 10.23 -36.49 45.27
CA LEU A 338 10.51 -36.32 43.84
C LEU A 338 11.19 -37.57 43.25
N LEU A 339 10.43 -38.60 42.81
CA LEU A 339 11.07 -39.81 42.25
C LEU A 339 10.21 -40.65 41.26
N ASN A 340 9.59 -40.04 40.23
CA ASN A 340 9.20 -40.76 38.98
C ASN A 340 8.77 -39.85 37.80
N LYS A 341 9.67 -38.99 37.27
CA LYS A 341 9.42 -38.22 36.03
C LYS A 341 10.57 -38.16 35.00
N ASN A 342 11.67 -38.89 35.20
CA ASN A 342 12.84 -38.88 34.31
C ASN A 342 12.85 -40.02 33.26
N ALA A 343 11.68 -40.46 32.80
CA ALA A 343 11.52 -41.62 31.89
C ALA A 343 10.95 -41.28 30.49
N PHE A 344 10.81 -39.99 30.14
CA PHE A 344 10.18 -39.57 28.87
C PHE A 344 10.95 -38.50 28.07
N TYR A 345 12.08 -38.00 28.59
CA TYR A 345 12.88 -36.97 27.90
C TYR A 345 14.20 -37.50 27.31
N THR A 346 14.74 -38.60 27.84
CA THR A 346 16.06 -39.15 27.47
C THR A 346 16.07 -40.04 26.21
N LYS A 347 15.03 -39.99 25.38
CA LYS A 347 14.89 -40.88 24.21
C LYS A 347 15.09 -40.20 22.85
N ASN A 348 15.05 -38.87 22.79
CA ASN A 348 15.16 -38.12 21.53
C ASN A 348 16.60 -37.62 21.26
N ASP A 349 17.38 -37.33 22.31
CA ASP A 349 18.75 -36.81 22.17
C ASP A 349 19.67 -37.83 21.49
N ALA A 350 19.52 -39.12 21.84
CA ALA A 350 20.26 -40.23 21.25
C ALA A 350 19.88 -40.56 19.78
N GLU A 351 18.84 -39.92 19.24
CA GLU A 351 18.49 -39.98 17.81
C GLU A 351 19.15 -38.83 17.04
N PHE A 352 19.33 -37.66 17.67
CA PHE A 352 20.04 -36.52 17.08
C PHE A 352 21.56 -36.76 16.92
N GLU A 353 22.23 -37.39 17.90
CA GLU A 353 23.67 -37.71 17.76
C GLU A 353 23.97 -38.65 16.57
N ARG A 354 23.02 -39.50 16.19
CA ARG A 354 23.15 -40.38 15.01
C ARG A 354 23.04 -39.61 13.69
N ILE A 355 22.26 -38.53 13.67
CA ILE A 355 22.11 -37.67 12.50
C ILE A 355 23.39 -36.84 12.27
N GLU A 356 24.04 -36.33 13.33
CA GLU A 356 25.36 -35.69 13.21
C GLU A 356 26.45 -36.63 12.67
N GLN A 357 26.43 -37.92 13.07
CA GLN A 357 27.39 -38.90 12.56
C GLN A 357 27.16 -39.19 11.07
N GLN A 358 25.90 -39.29 10.61
CA GLN A 358 25.60 -39.49 9.19
C GLN A 358 25.92 -38.26 8.32
N GLN A 359 25.97 -37.05 8.87
CA GLN A 359 26.37 -35.86 8.12
C GLN A 359 27.88 -35.79 7.83
N LYS A 360 28.73 -36.46 8.62
CA LYS A 360 30.20 -36.43 8.47
C LYS A 360 30.77 -37.30 7.35
N GLU A 361 29.96 -38.13 6.69
CA GLU A 361 30.37 -38.89 5.50
C GLU A 361 29.79 -38.32 4.19
N GLY A 362 29.02 -37.22 4.26
CA GLY A 362 28.40 -36.56 3.09
C GLY A 362 29.29 -35.55 2.35
N GLU A 363 30.42 -35.12 2.92
CA GLU A 363 31.25 -34.02 2.40
C GLU A 363 32.15 -34.41 1.20
N LYS A 364 31.56 -34.92 0.10
CA LYS A 364 32.32 -35.15 -1.16
C LYS A 364 31.54 -35.18 -2.48
N MET A 365 30.53 -34.33 -2.66
CA MET A 365 29.84 -34.17 -3.95
C MET A 365 29.87 -32.74 -4.51
N ASN A 366 30.98 -32.38 -5.17
CA ASN A 366 31.06 -31.19 -6.02
C ASN A 366 30.24 -31.41 -7.31
N PHE A 367 28.96 -31.03 -7.31
CA PHE A 367 28.11 -31.12 -8.50
C PHE A 367 28.31 -29.93 -9.44
N VAL A 368 29.26 -30.06 -10.37
CA VAL A 368 29.42 -29.17 -11.52
C VAL A 368 28.26 -29.41 -12.50
N VAL A 369 27.26 -28.53 -12.47
CA VAL A 369 26.21 -28.51 -13.50
C VAL A 369 26.73 -27.78 -14.73
N ASN A 370 27.12 -28.54 -15.76
CA ASN A 370 27.61 -28.00 -17.03
C ASN A 370 26.48 -27.42 -17.91
N GLU A 371 25.91 -26.27 -17.54
CA GLU A 371 25.14 -25.45 -18.48
C GLU A 371 26.09 -24.66 -19.39
N LYS A 372 26.21 -25.07 -20.67
CA LYS A 372 26.88 -24.27 -21.70
C LYS A 372 25.98 -23.11 -22.16
N ARG A 373 26.11 -21.94 -21.55
CA ARG A 373 25.50 -20.66 -21.98
C ARG A 373 26.45 -19.48 -21.74
N ASN A 374 26.34 -18.43 -22.55
CA ASN A 374 27.32 -17.33 -22.62
C ASN A 374 27.56 -16.61 -21.29
N ASP A 375 28.74 -16.83 -20.68
CA ASP A 375 29.27 -15.99 -19.61
C ASP A 375 29.66 -14.59 -20.15
N ASN A 376 28.75 -13.62 -20.02
CA ASN A 376 29.07 -12.19 -20.19
C ASN A 376 28.17 -11.22 -19.41
N GLU A 377 27.11 -11.68 -18.73
CA GLU A 377 26.41 -10.90 -17.71
C GLU A 377 26.66 -11.46 -16.31
N LYS A 378 27.35 -10.68 -15.47
CA LYS A 378 27.55 -10.99 -14.06
C LYS A 378 26.35 -10.47 -13.27
N TYR A 379 25.52 -11.37 -12.74
CA TYR A 379 24.38 -11.03 -11.89
C TYR A 379 24.82 -10.28 -10.61
N TYR A 380 23.97 -9.39 -10.12
CA TYR A 380 24.17 -8.71 -8.84
C TYR A 380 23.53 -9.54 -7.73
N ILE A 381 24.32 -9.89 -6.70
CA ILE A 381 23.84 -10.58 -5.51
C ILE A 381 24.13 -9.65 -4.31
N PRO A 382 23.10 -9.18 -3.58
CA PRO A 382 23.29 -8.33 -2.40
C PRO A 382 24.20 -9.01 -1.37
N SER A 383 25.19 -8.28 -0.85
CA SER A 383 26.14 -8.78 0.16
C SER A 383 25.45 -9.20 1.45
N LEU A 384 24.56 -8.35 1.96
CA LEU A 384 23.64 -8.68 3.04
C LEU A 384 22.24 -8.93 2.45
N ARG A 385 21.61 -10.02 2.88
CA ARG A 385 20.25 -10.44 2.58
C ARG A 385 19.60 -10.76 3.93
N MET A 386 18.94 -9.77 4.50
CA MET A 386 18.45 -9.81 5.86
C MET A 386 16.95 -10.06 5.92
N VAL A 387 16.50 -10.74 6.96
CA VAL A 387 15.07 -10.95 7.23
C VAL A 387 14.64 -9.97 8.31
N HIS A 388 13.56 -9.22 8.08
CA HIS A 388 12.91 -8.45 9.14
C HIS A 388 12.01 -9.36 9.98
N LEU A 389 12.14 -9.26 11.30
CA LEU A 389 11.19 -9.82 12.26
C LEU A 389 10.58 -8.65 13.06
N ASP A 390 9.40 -8.20 12.63
CA ASP A 390 8.50 -7.38 13.43
C ASP A 390 7.80 -8.29 14.45
N LEU A 391 8.02 -8.01 15.74
CA LEU A 391 7.51 -8.82 16.85
C LEU A 391 6.21 -8.26 17.45
N LYS A 392 5.76 -7.07 17.00
CA LYS A 392 4.64 -6.29 17.57
C LYS A 392 3.33 -7.08 17.69
N GLY A 393 3.01 -7.48 18.91
CA GLY A 393 1.74 -8.11 19.28
C GLY A 393 1.48 -9.52 18.72
N ALA A 394 2.39 -10.11 17.94
CA ALA A 394 2.39 -11.54 17.63
C ALA A 394 3.83 -12.12 17.71
N PRO A 395 4.46 -12.07 18.90
CA PRO A 395 5.82 -12.58 19.12
C PRO A 395 5.87 -14.11 18.95
N PRO A 396 6.70 -14.67 18.03
CA PRO A 396 6.87 -16.11 17.94
C PRO A 396 7.66 -16.66 19.13
N LYS A 397 7.21 -17.81 19.68
CA LYS A 397 7.91 -18.52 20.76
C LYS A 397 9.34 -18.89 20.34
N ILE A 398 10.26 -18.90 21.31
CA ILE A 398 11.67 -19.29 21.08
C ILE A 398 11.79 -20.70 20.49
N SER A 399 10.87 -21.61 20.84
CA SER A 399 10.76 -22.95 20.24
C SER A 399 10.45 -22.94 18.74
N TYR A 400 9.78 -21.91 18.22
CA TYR A 400 9.55 -21.71 16.79
C TYR A 400 10.72 -21.02 16.11
N LEU A 401 11.31 -20.00 16.75
CA LEU A 401 12.51 -19.32 16.23
C LEU A 401 13.67 -20.32 16.00
N LYS A 402 13.87 -21.27 16.93
CA LYS A 402 14.81 -22.40 16.80
C LYS A 402 14.57 -23.30 15.57
N GLN A 403 13.35 -23.35 15.04
CA GLN A 403 13.02 -24.14 13.84
C GLN A 403 13.24 -23.34 12.54
N ILE A 404 12.94 -22.03 12.54
CA ILE A 404 13.06 -21.21 11.32
C ILE A 404 14.46 -20.67 11.08
N PHE A 405 15.27 -20.39 12.10
CA PHE A 405 16.62 -19.83 11.90
C PHE A 405 17.53 -20.72 11.01
N PRO A 406 17.56 -22.06 11.15
CA PRO A 406 18.23 -22.94 10.20
C PRO A 406 17.68 -22.82 8.76
N LEU A 407 16.35 -22.80 8.61
CA LEU A 407 15.67 -22.69 7.32
C LEU A 407 15.96 -21.35 6.61
N LEU A 408 15.97 -20.24 7.35
CA LEU A 408 16.37 -18.92 6.81
C LEU A 408 17.82 -18.93 6.33
N LYS A 409 18.71 -19.62 7.06
CA LYS A 409 20.12 -19.76 6.68
C LYS A 409 20.29 -20.57 5.40
N GLU A 410 19.59 -21.70 5.27
CA GLU A 410 19.59 -22.52 4.05
C GLU A 410 18.92 -21.84 2.85
N ALA A 411 17.89 -21.02 3.07
CA ALA A 411 17.27 -20.17 2.04
C ALA A 411 18.18 -19.01 1.58
N GLY A 412 19.29 -18.78 2.30
CA GLY A 412 20.36 -17.87 1.90
C GLY A 412 20.39 -16.53 2.66
N ALA A 413 19.62 -16.35 3.73
CA ALA A 413 19.74 -15.17 4.59
C ALA A 413 21.10 -15.14 5.33
N ASN A 414 21.58 -13.94 5.65
CA ASN A 414 22.80 -13.75 6.47
C ASN A 414 22.72 -12.65 7.53
N GLY A 415 21.52 -12.12 7.79
CA GLY A 415 21.27 -11.25 8.95
C GLY A 415 19.79 -11.16 9.32
N ILE A 416 19.52 -10.64 10.52
CA ILE A 416 18.18 -10.37 11.04
C ILE A 416 18.08 -8.88 11.38
N LEU A 417 17.10 -8.18 10.82
CA LEU A 417 16.62 -6.89 11.35
C LEU A 417 15.53 -7.21 12.38
N LEU A 418 15.66 -6.71 13.60
CA LEU A 418 14.87 -7.20 14.74
C LEU A 418 14.15 -6.04 15.45
N GLU A 419 12.85 -5.91 15.19
CA GLU A 419 11.99 -4.86 15.76
C GLU A 419 11.14 -5.44 16.90
N TYR A 420 11.39 -4.98 18.12
CA TYR A 420 10.73 -5.51 19.31
C TYR A 420 9.45 -4.76 19.72
N GLU A 421 9.43 -3.44 19.52
CA GLU A 421 8.50 -2.51 20.16
C GLU A 421 8.22 -2.87 21.64
N ASP A 422 6.95 -3.03 22.05
CA ASP A 422 6.57 -3.37 23.43
C ASP A 422 6.83 -4.83 23.82
N MET A 423 7.32 -5.68 22.92
CA MET A 423 7.73 -7.05 23.26
C MET A 423 9.13 -7.12 23.90
N PHE A 424 9.85 -5.99 24.02
CA PHE A 424 11.11 -5.91 24.77
C PHE A 424 10.84 -5.75 26.29
N PRO A 425 11.61 -6.42 27.18
CA PRO A 425 11.43 -6.35 28.64
C PRO A 425 11.96 -5.04 29.26
N PHE A 426 11.41 -3.90 28.85
CA PHE A 426 11.79 -2.59 29.39
C PHE A 426 11.63 -2.50 30.92
N TRP A 427 12.56 -1.81 31.58
CA TRP A 427 12.58 -1.65 33.03
C TRP A 427 12.67 -0.19 33.49
N GLY A 428 12.49 0.04 34.79
CA GLY A 428 12.54 1.35 35.42
C GLY A 428 11.47 2.29 34.86
N TYR A 429 11.88 3.49 34.42
CA TYR A 429 11.01 4.49 33.78
C TYR A 429 10.23 3.95 32.57
N LEU A 430 10.82 3.00 31.83
CA LEU A 430 10.22 2.41 30.62
C LEU A 430 9.33 1.20 30.90
N LYS A 431 9.25 0.71 32.15
CA LYS A 431 8.46 -0.47 32.51
C LYS A 431 7.00 -0.45 32.01
N PRO A 432 6.27 0.69 31.99
CA PRO A 432 4.90 0.71 31.47
C PRO A 432 4.78 0.43 29.97
N ILE A 433 5.87 0.55 29.20
CA ILE A 433 5.90 0.30 27.75
C ILE A 433 5.89 -1.19 27.46
N ALA A 434 6.57 -2.01 28.28
CA ALA A 434 6.65 -3.45 28.07
C ALA A 434 5.26 -4.11 28.19
N ALA A 435 4.90 -4.91 27.17
CA ALA A 435 3.68 -5.69 27.17
C ALA A 435 3.71 -6.75 28.28
N GLY A 436 2.53 -7.14 28.80
CA GLY A 436 2.42 -8.13 29.88
C GLY A 436 2.91 -9.54 29.50
N ASN A 437 3.12 -9.78 28.21
CA ASN A 437 3.66 -11.00 27.58
C ASN A 437 4.97 -10.73 26.81
N ALA A 438 5.70 -9.65 27.14
CA ALA A 438 7.03 -9.37 26.57
C ALA A 438 8.02 -10.52 26.82
N TYR A 439 8.99 -10.67 25.91
CA TYR A 439 10.08 -11.63 26.05
C TYR A 439 10.89 -11.36 27.32
N THR A 440 11.36 -12.39 28.03
CA THR A 440 12.30 -12.19 29.15
C THR A 440 13.70 -11.82 28.66
N ASN A 441 14.57 -11.31 29.55
CA ASN A 441 15.97 -11.07 29.20
C ASN A 441 16.69 -12.34 28.72
N ASP A 442 16.32 -13.52 29.24
CA ASP A 442 16.85 -14.81 28.82
C ASP A 442 16.30 -15.25 27.45
N ASP A 443 15.05 -14.92 27.12
CA ASP A 443 14.50 -15.11 25.77
C ASP A 443 15.23 -14.23 24.74
N ILE A 444 15.41 -12.93 25.04
CA ILE A 444 16.18 -12.00 24.19
C ILE A 444 17.59 -12.54 23.96
N LYS A 445 18.26 -13.00 25.02
CA LYS A 445 19.58 -13.63 24.92
C LYS A 445 19.55 -14.91 24.08
N ALA A 446 18.54 -15.76 24.26
CA ALA A 446 18.38 -16.99 23.47
C ALA A 446 18.16 -16.72 21.97
N ILE A 447 17.49 -15.61 21.59
CA ILE A 447 17.38 -15.16 20.20
C ILE A 447 18.75 -14.76 19.65
N LEU A 448 19.55 -14.02 20.43
CA LEU A 448 20.87 -13.55 20.03
C LEU A 448 21.91 -14.68 19.93
N ASP A 449 21.92 -15.61 20.89
CA ASP A 449 22.77 -16.80 20.84
C ASP A 449 22.38 -17.72 19.66
N LEU A 450 21.08 -17.87 19.36
CA LEU A 450 20.60 -18.58 18.17
C LEU A 450 21.03 -17.89 16.87
N ALA A 451 20.93 -16.55 16.79
CA ALA A 451 21.40 -15.78 15.65
C ALA A 451 22.91 -15.96 15.40
N LYS A 452 23.69 -15.97 16.49
CA LYS A 452 25.14 -16.19 16.49
C LYS A 452 25.51 -17.60 16.02
N ILE A 453 24.81 -18.65 16.49
CA ILE A 453 25.00 -20.04 16.05
C ILE A 453 24.83 -20.17 14.53
N HIS A 454 23.81 -19.52 13.95
CA HIS A 454 23.58 -19.53 12.50
C HIS A 454 24.38 -18.47 11.73
N ASN A 455 25.31 -17.76 12.38
CA ASN A 455 26.12 -16.69 11.79
C ASN A 455 25.25 -15.65 11.04
N PHE A 456 24.30 -15.06 11.75
CA PHE A 456 23.52 -13.89 11.30
C PHE A 456 24.08 -12.60 11.92
N GLU A 457 24.27 -11.56 11.11
CA GLU A 457 24.42 -10.19 11.61
C GLU A 457 23.07 -9.74 12.17
N VAL A 458 23.00 -9.29 13.43
CA VAL A 458 21.76 -8.79 14.04
C VAL A 458 21.81 -7.28 14.13
N ILE A 459 20.80 -6.61 13.57
CA ILE A 459 20.57 -5.16 13.70
C ILE A 459 19.28 -4.97 14.50
N PRO A 460 19.32 -4.41 15.72
CA PRO A 460 18.11 -3.98 16.42
C PRO A 460 17.45 -2.81 15.68
N LEU A 461 16.11 -2.80 15.65
CA LEU A 461 15.30 -1.65 15.24
C LEU A 461 14.54 -1.11 16.46
N VAL A 462 14.65 0.20 16.68
CA VAL A 462 13.92 0.96 17.68
C VAL A 462 13.26 2.18 17.04
N GLN A 463 12.02 2.46 17.39
CA GLN A 463 11.33 3.66 16.92
C GLN A 463 11.70 4.88 17.77
N THR A 464 12.06 6.00 17.13
CA THR A 464 12.59 7.18 17.84
C THR A 464 11.96 8.52 17.45
N PHE A 465 10.98 8.55 16.52
CA PHE A 465 10.27 9.79 16.19
C PHE A 465 8.83 9.56 15.74
N GLY A 466 8.62 8.87 14.60
CA GLY A 466 7.34 8.26 14.22
C GLY A 466 7.16 6.89 14.91
N HIS A 467 6.06 6.20 14.58
CA HIS A 467 5.71 4.85 15.05
C HIS A 467 5.97 4.58 16.55
N LEU A 468 5.70 5.59 17.40
CA LEU A 468 5.96 5.54 18.84
C LEU A 468 4.71 5.21 19.67
N GLU A 469 3.64 4.73 19.03
CA GLU A 469 2.39 4.35 19.68
C GLU A 469 2.60 3.40 20.85
N MET A 470 3.53 2.44 20.77
CA MET A 470 3.86 1.50 21.86
C MET A 470 4.02 2.20 23.23
N ALA A 471 4.65 3.38 23.26
CA ALA A 471 4.82 4.19 24.46
C ALA A 471 3.76 5.29 24.52
N LEU A 472 3.60 6.05 23.44
CA LEU A 472 2.80 7.27 23.42
C LEU A 472 1.30 7.01 23.54
N LYS A 473 0.79 5.79 23.29
CA LYS A 473 -0.61 5.40 23.57
C LYS A 473 -0.96 5.53 25.07
N LEU A 474 0.02 5.29 25.94
CA LEU A 474 -0.11 5.23 27.40
C LEU A 474 -0.32 6.61 28.03
N LYS A 475 -0.95 6.63 29.20
CA LYS A 475 -1.27 7.86 29.93
C LYS A 475 -0.01 8.61 30.38
N GLU A 476 0.99 7.82 30.77
CA GLU A 476 2.30 8.22 31.29
C GLU A 476 3.05 9.07 30.26
N PHE A 477 3.10 8.62 29.00
CA PHE A 477 3.86 9.27 27.94
C PHE A 477 3.02 10.16 27.00
N ARG A 478 1.68 10.18 27.12
CA ARG A 478 0.78 11.05 26.34
C ARG A 478 1.22 12.52 26.30
N HIS A 479 1.75 13.04 27.41
CA HIS A 479 2.23 14.41 27.52
C HIS A 479 3.41 14.74 26.56
N LEU A 480 4.09 13.73 26.02
CA LEU A 480 5.21 13.87 25.09
C LEU A 480 4.79 14.03 23.62
N ARG A 481 3.58 13.58 23.22
CA ARG A 481 3.04 13.65 21.85
C ARG A 481 3.20 15.03 21.19
N GLU A 482 3.39 15.06 19.87
CA GLU A 482 3.34 16.28 19.06
C GLU A 482 1.91 16.79 18.89
N VAL A 483 0.94 15.90 18.66
CA VAL A 483 -0.49 16.25 18.69
C VAL A 483 -1.18 15.35 19.71
N ASP A 484 -1.85 15.93 20.71
CA ASP A 484 -2.42 15.19 21.84
C ASP A 484 -3.40 14.08 21.40
N ASN A 485 -4.16 14.29 20.33
CA ASN A 485 -5.08 13.30 19.76
C ASN A 485 -4.41 12.14 18.99
N PHE A 486 -3.12 12.24 18.64
CA PHE A 486 -2.44 11.29 17.75
C PHE A 486 -1.21 10.68 18.46
N PRO A 487 -1.23 9.37 18.80
CA PRO A 487 -0.14 8.73 19.54
C PRO A 487 1.11 8.42 18.71
N MET A 488 1.14 8.69 17.40
CA MET A 488 2.24 8.28 16.51
C MET A 488 3.59 8.98 16.75
N ALA A 489 3.57 10.30 16.95
CA ALA A 489 4.77 11.12 16.90
C ALA A 489 5.03 11.86 18.22
N LEU A 490 6.28 11.80 18.71
CA LEU A 490 6.73 12.63 19.84
C LEU A 490 6.96 14.09 19.42
N CYS A 491 6.93 15.00 20.39
CA CYS A 491 7.38 16.38 20.21
C CYS A 491 8.88 16.46 20.53
N PRO A 492 9.77 16.69 19.55
CA PRO A 492 11.23 16.72 19.78
C PRO A 492 11.69 17.98 20.54
N SER A 493 10.86 19.03 20.59
CA SER A 493 11.10 20.25 21.38
C SER A 493 10.76 20.12 22.88
N LYS A 494 10.62 18.89 23.39
CA LYS A 494 10.54 18.58 24.83
C LYS A 494 11.79 17.76 25.18
N ASN A 495 12.51 18.15 26.23
CA ASN A 495 13.71 17.41 26.64
C ASN A 495 13.34 16.02 27.18
N GLU A 496 12.16 15.87 27.80
CA GLU A 496 11.66 14.57 28.25
C GLU A 496 11.45 13.58 27.09
N SER A 497 11.10 14.06 25.88
CA SER A 497 11.02 13.22 24.67
C SER A 497 12.38 12.67 24.26
N PHE A 498 13.43 13.46 24.37
CA PHE A 498 14.80 12.98 24.13
C PHE A 498 15.22 11.99 25.22
N THR A 499 14.90 12.25 26.48
CA THR A 499 15.13 11.31 27.59
C THR A 499 14.41 9.97 27.39
N LEU A 500 13.17 9.97 26.88
CA LEU A 500 12.47 8.74 26.49
C LEU A 500 13.26 7.96 25.43
N VAL A 501 13.62 8.62 24.33
CA VAL A 501 14.38 8.01 23.22
C VAL A 501 15.73 7.46 23.67
N THR A 502 16.51 8.23 24.45
CA THR A 502 17.82 7.76 24.92
C THR A 502 17.69 6.58 25.89
N ASN A 503 16.66 6.52 26.73
CA ASN A 503 16.43 5.34 27.58
C ASN A 503 16.07 4.10 26.75
N ILE A 504 15.27 4.23 25.68
CA ILE A 504 14.90 3.10 24.81
C ILE A 504 16.16 2.56 24.12
N ILE A 505 16.96 3.46 23.52
CA ILE A 505 18.25 3.13 22.90
C ILE A 505 19.19 2.46 23.92
N ASP A 506 19.31 3.01 25.11
CA ASP A 506 20.22 2.51 26.15
C ASP A 506 19.90 1.07 26.57
N GLN A 507 18.62 0.76 26.83
CA GLN A 507 18.20 -0.58 27.28
C GLN A 507 18.35 -1.62 26.16
N ILE A 508 18.08 -1.25 24.90
CA ILE A 508 18.28 -2.11 23.73
C ILE A 508 19.77 -2.34 23.46
N MET A 509 20.59 -1.29 23.42
CA MET A 509 22.03 -1.41 23.15
C MET A 509 22.80 -2.13 24.26
N MET A 510 22.29 -2.16 25.50
CA MET A 510 22.85 -2.99 26.58
C MET A 510 22.77 -4.49 26.25
N MET A 511 21.70 -4.94 25.59
CA MET A 511 21.53 -6.33 25.14
C MET A 511 22.21 -6.58 23.77
N HIS A 512 22.27 -5.57 22.90
CA HIS A 512 22.84 -5.64 21.54
C HIS A 512 24.29 -5.12 21.46
N SER A 513 25.08 -5.32 22.52
CA SER A 513 26.42 -4.74 22.69
C SER A 513 27.48 -5.16 21.65
N THR A 514 27.19 -6.16 20.81
CA THR A 514 28.06 -6.61 19.70
C THR A 514 27.60 -6.14 18.31
N SER A 515 26.47 -5.43 18.20
CA SER A 515 25.96 -4.99 16.89
C SER A 515 26.75 -3.78 16.35
N LYS A 516 26.91 -3.73 15.04
CA LYS A 516 27.63 -2.64 14.33
C LYS A 516 26.69 -1.51 13.90
N TYR A 517 25.39 -1.76 13.89
CA TYR A 517 24.35 -0.84 13.41
C TYR A 517 23.17 -0.81 14.37
N LEU A 518 22.46 0.31 14.42
CA LEU A 518 21.19 0.47 15.14
C LEU A 518 20.21 1.17 14.21
N HIS A 519 19.09 0.54 13.88
CA HIS A 519 18.05 1.19 13.10
C HIS A 519 17.16 2.02 14.03
N ILE A 520 17.14 3.35 13.87
CA ILE A 520 16.42 4.28 14.78
C ILE A 520 15.05 4.73 14.24
N GLY A 521 14.59 4.12 13.15
CA GLY A 521 13.28 4.37 12.53
C GLY A 521 13.25 5.71 11.80
N CYS A 522 12.43 6.64 12.30
CA CYS A 522 12.23 8.01 11.81
C CYS A 522 11.44 8.14 10.48
N ASP A 523 10.75 7.07 10.10
CA ASP A 523 9.69 6.99 9.09
C ASP A 523 8.42 7.78 9.46
N GLU A 524 7.65 8.14 8.42
CA GLU A 524 6.24 8.54 8.44
C GLU A 524 5.84 9.52 9.57
N VAL A 525 6.67 10.53 9.87
CA VAL A 525 6.46 11.46 11.00
C VAL A 525 5.34 12.48 10.73
N PHE A 526 4.09 11.99 10.66
CA PHE A 526 2.91 12.79 10.39
C PHE A 526 2.64 13.80 11.51
N HIS A 527 2.07 14.94 11.13
CA HIS A 527 1.73 16.04 12.04
C HIS A 527 2.92 16.69 12.79
N MET A 528 4.16 16.46 12.36
CA MET A 528 5.34 17.23 12.80
C MET A 528 5.15 18.75 12.57
N GLY A 529 5.47 19.57 13.57
CA GLY A 529 5.32 21.04 13.47
C GLY A 529 3.87 21.49 13.58
N TYR A 530 3.12 20.93 14.52
CA TYR A 530 1.74 21.32 14.87
C TYR A 530 1.60 21.70 16.35
N CYS A 531 2.47 21.21 17.26
CA CYS A 531 2.39 21.55 18.68
C CYS A 531 2.79 23.00 18.96
N GLU A 532 2.45 23.53 20.14
CA GLU A 532 2.72 24.94 20.48
C GLU A 532 4.21 25.33 20.47
N LYS A 533 5.11 24.37 20.74
CA LYS A 533 6.57 24.57 20.66
C LYS A 533 7.09 24.47 19.22
N CYS A 534 6.63 23.45 18.47
CA CYS A 534 7.14 23.15 17.13
C CYS A 534 6.53 24.00 16.01
N ARG A 535 5.31 24.55 16.19
CA ARG A 535 4.55 25.31 15.15
C ARG A 535 5.24 26.57 14.61
N HIS A 536 6.31 27.02 15.26
CA HIS A 536 7.11 28.20 14.90
C HIS A 536 8.46 27.84 14.26
N LEU A 537 8.78 26.55 14.16
CA LEU A 537 10.04 26.06 13.61
C LEU A 537 9.83 25.54 12.17
N ASP A 538 10.88 25.61 11.37
CA ASP A 538 10.93 24.97 10.05
C ASP A 538 10.90 23.43 10.21
N ARG A 539 10.12 22.73 9.38
CA ARG A 539 9.85 21.29 9.52
C ARG A 539 11.04 20.40 9.16
N ASP A 540 11.78 20.75 8.12
CA ASP A 540 12.99 20.02 7.75
C ASP A 540 14.00 20.18 8.88
N ASN A 541 14.12 21.39 9.43
CA ASN A 541 14.98 21.66 10.58
C ASN A 541 14.50 20.93 11.85
N ILE A 542 13.20 20.76 12.10
CA ILE A 542 12.72 19.90 13.21
C ILE A 542 13.23 18.47 13.02
N TYR A 543 13.07 17.91 11.81
CA TYR A 543 13.49 16.54 11.49
C TYR A 543 15.00 16.36 11.57
N LEU A 544 15.74 17.15 10.80
CA LEU A 544 17.20 17.08 10.70
C LEU A 544 17.88 17.29 12.06
N ASN A 545 17.39 18.23 12.89
CA ASN A 545 17.96 18.42 14.23
C ASN A 545 17.63 17.26 15.19
N HIS A 546 16.41 16.70 15.15
CA HIS A 546 16.08 15.54 15.98
C HIS A 546 16.91 14.32 15.62
N VAL A 547 16.93 13.95 14.33
CA VAL A 547 17.72 12.81 13.84
C VAL A 547 19.21 13.03 14.09
N THR A 548 19.75 14.23 13.84
CA THR A 548 21.16 14.55 14.14
C THR A 548 21.48 14.42 15.62
N ARG A 549 20.58 14.83 16.52
CA ARG A 549 20.76 14.73 17.98
C ARG A 549 20.75 13.28 18.46
N VAL A 550 19.84 12.45 17.94
CA VAL A 550 19.76 11.02 18.27
C VAL A 550 20.93 10.26 17.66
N ALA A 551 21.27 10.51 16.39
CA ALA A 551 22.39 9.86 15.71
C ALA A 551 23.74 10.16 16.38
N LYS A 552 24.00 11.41 16.78
CA LYS A 552 25.21 11.76 17.55
C LYS A 552 25.27 11.00 18.87
N TYR A 553 24.18 10.96 19.64
CA TYR A 553 24.14 10.20 20.90
C TYR A 553 24.50 8.71 20.71
N VAL A 554 24.01 8.06 19.66
CA VAL A 554 24.34 6.67 19.33
C VAL A 554 25.82 6.52 18.93
N CYS A 555 26.32 7.38 18.03
CA CYS A 555 27.72 7.37 17.61
C CYS A 555 28.68 7.61 18.79
N ASP A 556 28.46 8.67 19.56
CA ASP A 556 29.36 9.15 20.62
C ASP A 556 29.41 8.18 21.82
N LYS A 557 28.28 7.53 22.14
CA LYS A 557 28.18 6.63 23.31
C LYS A 557 28.47 5.16 23.00
N TYR A 558 28.10 4.67 21.82
CA TYR A 558 28.18 3.25 21.46
C TYR A 558 29.14 2.94 20.31
N ASN A 559 29.65 3.95 19.59
CA ASN A 559 30.46 3.77 18.37
C ASN A 559 29.75 2.89 17.30
N VAL A 560 28.42 2.95 17.28
CA VAL A 560 27.53 2.21 16.38
C VAL A 560 27.05 3.13 15.28
N ARG A 561 26.86 2.60 14.06
CA ARG A 561 26.33 3.37 12.92
C ARG A 561 24.79 3.37 12.92
N PRO A 562 24.12 4.53 13.09
CA PRO A 562 22.66 4.59 12.98
C PRO A 562 22.21 4.39 11.54
N ILE A 563 21.07 3.70 11.39
CA ILE A 563 20.32 3.56 10.13
C ILE A 563 18.95 4.22 10.34
N ILE A 564 18.43 4.89 9.32
CA ILE A 564 17.08 5.48 9.29
C ILE A 564 16.34 5.08 8.03
N TRP A 565 15.01 5.09 8.07
CA TRP A 565 14.21 5.04 6.85
C TRP A 565 14.37 6.35 6.04
N ASP A 566 14.19 6.27 4.72
CA ASP A 566 14.55 7.37 3.81
C ASP A 566 13.39 8.31 3.43
N ASP A 567 12.13 7.92 3.65
CA ASP A 567 10.93 8.60 3.15
C ASP A 567 10.85 10.08 3.54
N MET A 568 11.17 10.39 4.79
CA MET A 568 11.23 11.76 5.32
C MET A 568 12.36 12.60 4.71
N LEU A 569 13.39 11.99 4.11
CA LEU A 569 14.48 12.69 3.42
C LEU A 569 14.17 13.00 1.95
N ARG A 570 13.30 12.22 1.28
CA ARG A 570 13.14 12.21 -0.20
C ARG A 570 12.82 13.56 -0.84
N ASN A 571 12.32 14.53 -0.05
CA ASN A 571 11.86 15.85 -0.48
C ASN A 571 12.70 17.01 0.10
N ILE A 572 13.75 16.74 0.88
CA ILE A 572 14.60 17.77 1.48
C ILE A 572 15.65 18.24 0.46
N PRO A 573 15.86 19.55 0.24
CA PRO A 573 16.89 20.07 -0.66
C PRO A 573 18.32 19.60 -0.33
N SER A 574 19.15 19.42 -1.37
CA SER A 574 20.52 18.90 -1.23
C SER A 574 21.39 19.76 -0.31
N GLU A 575 21.14 21.08 -0.33
CA GLU A 575 21.86 22.11 0.40
C GLU A 575 21.61 21.96 1.91
N ARG A 576 20.33 21.78 2.30
CA ARG A 576 19.94 21.52 3.70
C ARG A 576 20.51 20.20 4.22
N LEU A 577 20.56 19.17 3.36
CA LEU A 577 21.18 17.89 3.71
C LEU A 577 22.71 18.05 3.93
N LYS A 578 23.41 18.84 3.11
CA LYS A 578 24.84 19.19 3.30
C LYS A 578 25.05 19.97 4.61
N GLU A 579 24.28 21.03 4.82
CA GLU A 579 24.35 21.88 6.02
C GLU A 579 24.13 21.07 7.32
N SER A 580 23.19 20.13 7.32
CA SER A 580 22.93 19.25 8.48
C SER A 580 24.09 18.32 8.83
N ASN A 581 25.02 18.08 7.90
CA ASN A 581 26.09 17.07 7.98
C ASN A 581 25.59 15.63 8.23
N LEU A 582 24.29 15.36 8.02
CA LEU A 582 23.62 14.09 8.35
C LEU A 582 24.24 12.88 7.63
N GLY A 583 24.76 13.05 6.40
CA GLY A 583 25.46 12.03 5.63
C GLY A 583 26.78 11.51 6.23
N SER A 584 27.35 12.22 7.22
CA SER A 584 28.48 11.74 8.01
C SER A 584 28.05 10.89 9.23
N LEU A 585 26.76 10.94 9.58
CA LEU A 585 26.19 10.37 10.81
C LEU A 585 25.37 9.09 10.55
N VAL A 586 24.48 9.07 9.55
CA VAL A 586 23.53 7.96 9.34
C VAL A 586 23.70 7.32 7.95
N GLU A 587 23.24 6.08 7.82
CA GLU A 587 23.04 5.42 6.51
C GLU A 587 21.53 5.27 6.27
N PRO A 588 20.95 5.79 5.16
CA PRO A 588 19.52 5.63 4.91
C PRO A 588 19.20 4.25 4.32
N MET A 589 18.06 3.70 4.72
CA MET A 589 17.45 2.49 4.18
C MET A 589 16.28 2.86 3.29
N LEU A 590 16.48 2.67 1.99
CA LEU A 590 15.53 3.05 0.96
C LEU A 590 14.46 1.97 0.84
N TRP A 591 13.20 2.32 1.15
CA TRP A 591 12.11 1.34 1.21
C TRP A 591 11.02 1.58 0.15
N THR A 592 10.62 0.50 -0.52
CA THR A 592 9.41 0.43 -1.33
C THR A 592 9.05 -1.02 -1.63
N TYR A 593 7.76 -1.32 -1.55
CA TYR A 593 7.24 -2.69 -1.60
C TYR A 593 6.55 -3.02 -2.93
N VAL A 594 6.61 -2.12 -3.92
CA VAL A 594 6.07 -2.34 -5.28
C VAL A 594 7.18 -2.56 -6.31
N ARG A 595 6.83 -3.12 -7.48
CA ARG A 595 7.75 -3.29 -8.61
C ARG A 595 8.27 -1.97 -9.21
N ASP A 596 7.44 -0.93 -9.19
CA ASP A 596 7.76 0.38 -9.78
C ASP A 596 8.53 1.27 -8.78
N ILE A 597 9.82 0.95 -8.57
CA ILE A 597 10.66 1.60 -7.55
C ILE A 597 10.89 3.09 -7.86
N TYR A 598 11.24 3.42 -9.12
CA TYR A 598 11.58 4.80 -9.52
C TYR A 598 10.41 5.78 -9.43
N ARG A 599 9.17 5.31 -9.39
CA ARG A 599 7.99 6.13 -9.10
C ARG A 599 7.91 6.61 -7.64
N PHE A 600 8.48 5.86 -6.70
CA PHE A 600 8.44 6.16 -5.26
C PHE A 600 9.76 6.71 -4.73
N ILE A 601 10.88 6.42 -5.41
CA ILE A 601 12.20 7.03 -5.19
C ILE A 601 12.72 7.53 -6.55
N PRO A 602 12.37 8.77 -6.96
CA PRO A 602 12.76 9.32 -8.26
C PRO A 602 14.27 9.45 -8.46
N TYR A 603 14.74 9.39 -9.71
CA TYR A 603 16.17 9.50 -10.05
C TYR A 603 16.88 10.73 -9.44
N PRO A 604 16.29 11.94 -9.36
CA PRO A 604 16.89 13.07 -8.64
C PRO A 604 17.15 12.80 -7.15
N THR A 605 16.28 12.03 -6.48
CA THR A 605 16.48 11.60 -5.08
C THR A 605 17.66 10.64 -4.96
N TRP A 606 17.82 9.70 -5.90
CA TRP A 606 19.01 8.83 -5.96
C TRP A 606 20.31 9.62 -6.14
N MET A 607 20.33 10.61 -7.03
CA MET A 607 21.51 11.47 -7.24
C MET A 607 21.82 12.33 -6.01
N THR A 608 20.79 12.88 -5.37
CA THR A 608 20.95 13.61 -4.10
C THR A 608 21.51 12.68 -3.02
N PHE A 609 20.97 11.47 -2.85
CA PHE A 609 21.47 10.55 -1.85
C PHE A 609 22.89 10.05 -2.14
N ALA A 610 23.27 9.88 -3.40
CA ALA A 610 24.64 9.53 -3.79
C ALA A 610 25.66 10.64 -3.48
N GLU A 611 25.24 11.91 -3.53
CA GLU A 611 26.09 13.05 -3.14
C GLU A 611 26.22 13.18 -1.61
N ILE A 612 25.14 12.91 -0.85
CA ILE A 612 25.10 13.11 0.61
C ILE A 612 25.60 11.90 1.41
N PHE A 613 25.17 10.69 1.06
CA PHE A 613 25.30 9.49 1.88
C PHE A 613 26.27 8.49 1.22
N PRO A 614 27.48 8.26 1.77
CA PRO A 614 28.44 7.34 1.17
C PRO A 614 27.93 5.90 1.06
N ASN A 615 27.12 5.45 2.02
CA ASN A 615 26.58 4.10 2.06
C ASN A 615 25.06 4.14 2.26
N ILE A 616 24.35 3.20 1.62
CA ILE A 616 22.88 3.07 1.72
C ILE A 616 22.45 1.61 1.83
N TRP A 617 21.21 1.39 2.24
CA TRP A 617 20.54 0.08 2.30
C TRP A 617 19.29 0.06 1.42
N ALA A 618 18.84 -1.12 1.02
CA ALA A 618 17.56 -1.34 0.33
C ALA A 618 16.57 -2.13 1.21
N ALA A 619 15.27 -1.90 1.03
CA ALA A 619 14.21 -2.66 1.70
C ALA A 619 13.05 -3.03 0.77
N SER A 620 12.88 -4.34 0.56
CA SER A 620 11.74 -5.00 -0.08
C SER A 620 10.77 -5.55 0.98
N ALA A 621 9.76 -6.33 0.59
CA ALA A 621 8.87 -7.05 1.54
C ALA A 621 8.65 -8.52 1.14
N PHE A 622 8.23 -9.36 2.10
CA PHE A 622 7.69 -10.71 1.88
C PHE A 622 6.28 -10.95 2.43
N LYS A 623 5.80 -10.08 3.34
CA LYS A 623 4.43 -10.04 3.88
C LYS A 623 4.11 -8.64 4.43
N GLY A 624 2.85 -8.36 4.74
CA GLY A 624 2.46 -7.19 5.55
C GLY A 624 2.60 -5.83 4.85
N ALA A 625 2.68 -5.82 3.52
CA ALA A 625 2.95 -4.61 2.73
C ALA A 625 1.85 -4.26 1.71
N PHE A 626 0.80 -5.08 1.59
CA PHE A 626 -0.25 -4.95 0.57
C PHE A 626 -1.69 -4.94 1.12
N GLY A 627 -1.88 -4.97 2.44
CA GLY A 627 -3.19 -4.89 3.07
C GLY A 627 -3.18 -5.27 4.55
N GLU A 628 -3.88 -4.48 5.35
CA GLU A 628 -3.87 -4.48 6.82
C GLU A 628 -4.64 -5.68 7.43
N THR A 629 -5.47 -6.34 6.62
CA THR A 629 -6.31 -7.49 7.01
C THR A 629 -6.05 -8.74 6.16
N LEU A 630 -4.88 -8.85 5.53
CA LEU A 630 -4.47 -10.06 4.81
C LEU A 630 -4.04 -11.14 5.79
N THR A 631 -4.35 -12.41 5.50
CA THR A 631 -3.92 -13.57 6.31
C THR A 631 -2.77 -14.35 5.70
N VAL A 632 -2.60 -14.27 4.37
CA VAL A 632 -1.56 -14.95 3.59
C VAL A 632 -1.07 -14.00 2.46
N PRO A 633 0.25 -13.86 2.23
CA PRO A 633 0.76 -12.84 1.32
C PRO A 633 0.61 -13.25 -0.14
N ASN A 634 0.58 -12.27 -1.04
CA ASN A 634 0.66 -12.50 -2.48
C ASN A 634 2.14 -12.66 -2.88
N VAL A 635 2.59 -13.91 -3.04
CA VAL A 635 3.98 -14.25 -3.32
C VAL A 635 4.46 -13.65 -4.63
N LYS A 636 3.59 -13.59 -5.66
CA LYS A 636 3.91 -12.96 -6.95
C LYS A 636 4.29 -11.49 -6.79
N MET A 637 3.50 -10.72 -6.05
CA MET A 637 3.75 -9.28 -5.84
C MET A 637 5.03 -9.02 -5.05
N HIS A 638 5.35 -9.87 -4.06
CA HIS A 638 6.62 -9.79 -3.34
C HIS A 638 7.81 -10.20 -4.23
N LEU A 639 7.67 -11.24 -5.05
CA LEU A 639 8.71 -11.66 -6.01
C LEU A 639 9.02 -10.53 -7.02
N GLU A 640 7.99 -9.95 -7.64
CA GLU A 640 8.14 -8.81 -8.56
C GLU A 640 8.83 -7.60 -7.90
N ASN A 641 8.56 -7.32 -6.63
CA ASN A 641 9.25 -6.28 -5.87
C ASN A 641 10.73 -6.62 -5.58
N ASN A 642 11.04 -7.87 -5.22
CA ASN A 642 12.41 -8.29 -4.95
C ASN A 642 13.27 -8.37 -6.23
N GLU A 643 12.68 -8.75 -7.38
CA GLU A 643 13.38 -8.68 -8.67
C GLU A 643 13.65 -7.23 -9.12
N ALA A 644 12.66 -6.34 -9.02
CA ALA A 644 12.88 -4.92 -9.32
C ALA A 644 13.98 -4.31 -8.42
N TRP A 645 14.05 -4.72 -7.15
CA TRP A 645 15.13 -4.31 -6.25
C TRP A 645 16.50 -4.82 -6.71
N LEU A 646 16.62 -6.07 -7.19
CA LEU A 646 17.87 -6.57 -7.77
C LEU A 646 18.30 -5.76 -9.01
N GLU A 647 17.36 -5.37 -9.87
CA GLU A 647 17.65 -4.51 -11.04
C GLU A 647 18.14 -3.12 -10.61
N VAL A 648 17.43 -2.44 -9.71
CA VAL A 648 17.82 -1.11 -9.21
C VAL A 648 19.14 -1.15 -8.45
N MET A 649 19.41 -2.19 -7.65
CA MET A 649 20.70 -2.37 -6.99
C MET A 649 21.83 -2.63 -8.00
N LYS A 650 21.59 -3.42 -9.05
CA LYS A 650 22.52 -3.66 -10.18
C LYS A 650 22.83 -2.37 -10.97
N GLU A 651 21.90 -1.43 -11.05
CA GLU A 651 22.12 -0.12 -11.67
C GLU A 651 22.88 0.83 -10.72
N GLN A 652 22.36 1.03 -9.50
CA GLN A 652 22.75 2.13 -8.62
C GLN A 652 24.02 1.86 -7.79
N TYR A 653 24.49 0.61 -7.65
CA TYR A 653 25.63 0.29 -6.76
C TYR A 653 26.94 1.07 -7.04
N LYS A 654 27.12 1.58 -8.26
CA LYS A 654 28.30 2.37 -8.67
C LYS A 654 28.28 3.81 -8.17
N ASN A 655 27.10 4.32 -7.81
CA ASN A 655 26.91 5.71 -7.40
C ASN A 655 27.18 5.93 -5.91
N PHE A 656 27.34 4.85 -5.14
CA PHE A 656 27.58 4.86 -3.70
C PHE A 656 28.91 4.17 -3.39
N LYS A 657 29.55 4.52 -2.27
CA LYS A 657 30.75 3.83 -1.76
C LYS A 657 30.43 2.39 -1.34
N ALA A 658 29.25 2.16 -0.75
CA ALA A 658 28.73 0.82 -0.51
C ALA A 658 27.20 0.80 -0.48
N LEU A 659 26.59 0.05 -1.41
CA LEU A 659 25.22 -0.45 -1.24
C LEU A 659 25.30 -1.70 -0.34
N ARG A 660 24.90 -1.57 0.92
CA ARG A 660 25.18 -2.52 2.01
C ARG A 660 24.53 -3.90 1.82
N GLY A 661 23.33 -3.90 1.26
CA GLY A 661 22.51 -5.08 1.03
C GLY A 661 21.02 -4.73 1.04
N ILE A 662 20.20 -5.77 1.18
CA ILE A 662 18.74 -5.67 1.20
C ILE A 662 18.17 -6.31 2.45
N VAL A 663 17.14 -5.68 3.02
CA VAL A 663 16.26 -6.28 4.03
C VAL A 663 14.94 -6.66 3.37
N VAL A 664 14.47 -7.89 3.59
CA VAL A 664 13.14 -8.34 3.18
C VAL A 664 12.20 -8.13 4.36
N THR A 665 11.36 -7.10 4.30
CA THR A 665 10.48 -6.68 5.41
C THR A 665 9.29 -7.62 5.60
N GLY A 666 8.87 -7.79 6.86
CA GLY A 666 7.84 -8.74 7.26
C GLY A 666 6.92 -8.21 8.35
N TRP A 667 6.37 -7.01 8.14
CA TRP A 667 5.47 -6.31 9.06
C TRP A 667 4.35 -7.21 9.60
N GLN A 668 4.01 -7.02 10.87
CA GLN A 668 3.07 -7.87 11.62
C GLN A 668 1.75 -7.18 11.96
N ARG A 669 1.77 -5.84 12.03
CA ARG A 669 0.63 -4.92 11.90
C ARG A 669 1.15 -3.52 11.53
N TYR A 670 0.35 -2.71 10.84
CA TYR A 670 0.77 -1.42 10.26
C TYR A 670 1.04 -0.33 11.31
N ASP A 671 0.26 -0.32 12.41
CA ASP A 671 0.48 0.51 13.59
C ASP A 671 0.04 -0.26 14.85
N HIS A 672 0.30 0.27 16.05
CA HIS A 672 0.02 -0.43 17.32
C HIS A 672 -1.48 -0.55 17.66
N LEU A 673 -2.36 0.11 16.91
CA LEU A 673 -3.81 0.06 17.06
C LEU A 673 -4.49 -0.72 15.92
N ALA A 674 -3.74 -1.08 14.87
CA ALA A 674 -4.19 -1.89 13.75
C ALA A 674 -4.36 -3.39 14.10
N THR A 675 -5.11 -4.11 13.27
CA THR A 675 -5.26 -5.58 13.33
C THR A 675 -3.97 -6.30 12.92
N LEU A 676 -3.85 -7.57 13.29
CA LEU A 676 -2.79 -8.44 12.76
C LEU A 676 -3.01 -8.69 11.26
N CYS A 677 -1.98 -8.43 10.46
CA CYS A 677 -1.90 -8.88 9.08
C CYS A 677 -1.29 -10.30 9.03
N GLU A 678 -0.61 -10.67 7.93
CA GLU A 678 -0.16 -12.04 7.73
C GLU A 678 0.81 -12.48 8.84
N LEU A 679 0.52 -13.59 9.51
CA LEU A 679 1.39 -14.15 10.54
C LEU A 679 2.67 -14.73 9.90
N LEU A 680 3.81 -14.62 10.57
CA LEU A 680 5.11 -15.14 10.08
C LEU A 680 5.06 -16.57 9.49
N PRO A 681 4.36 -17.57 10.09
CA PRO A 681 4.23 -18.91 9.48
C PRO A 681 3.52 -18.92 8.12
N ALA A 682 2.48 -18.10 7.96
CA ALA A 682 1.75 -17.99 6.68
C ALA A 682 2.57 -17.23 5.63
N GLY A 683 3.48 -16.35 6.06
CA GLY A 683 4.45 -15.67 5.19
C GLY A 683 5.68 -16.49 4.82
N LEU A 684 5.94 -17.63 5.47
CA LEU A 684 7.18 -18.39 5.28
C LEU A 684 7.40 -18.93 3.84
N PRO A 685 6.37 -19.40 3.09
CA PRO A 685 6.53 -19.72 1.68
C PRO A 685 6.97 -18.53 0.82
N SER A 686 6.41 -17.34 1.07
CA SER A 686 6.81 -16.10 0.40
C SER A 686 8.28 -15.77 0.71
N LEU A 687 8.66 -15.85 1.97
CA LEU A 687 10.02 -15.55 2.43
C LEU A 687 11.07 -16.45 1.76
N VAL A 688 10.81 -17.77 1.66
CA VAL A 688 11.74 -18.71 1.02
C VAL A 688 11.90 -18.44 -0.48
N VAL A 689 10.81 -18.17 -1.21
CA VAL A 689 10.88 -17.80 -2.65
C VAL A 689 11.70 -16.52 -2.86
N ASN A 690 11.49 -15.50 -2.03
CA ASN A 690 12.21 -14.24 -2.13
C ASN A 690 13.69 -14.37 -1.75
N LEU A 691 14.03 -15.07 -0.65
CA LEU A 691 15.42 -15.29 -0.25
C LEU A 691 16.23 -16.11 -1.27
N LEU A 692 15.62 -17.14 -1.87
CA LEU A 692 16.25 -17.92 -2.95
C LEU A 692 16.52 -17.06 -4.19
N THR A 693 15.56 -16.21 -4.56
CA THR A 693 15.68 -15.27 -5.68
C THR A 693 16.80 -14.25 -5.45
N LEU A 694 16.84 -13.62 -4.28
CA LEU A 694 17.89 -12.67 -3.90
C LEU A 694 19.28 -13.32 -3.80
N SER A 695 19.35 -14.59 -3.38
CA SER A 695 20.61 -15.34 -3.26
C SER A 695 21.12 -15.86 -4.59
N HIS A 696 20.24 -16.02 -5.59
CA HIS A 696 20.58 -16.36 -6.98
C HIS A 696 20.85 -15.11 -7.85
N GLY A 697 20.44 -13.92 -7.40
CA GLY A 697 20.63 -12.63 -8.09
C GLY A 697 19.66 -12.38 -9.26
N ARG A 698 18.61 -13.21 -9.39
CA ARG A 698 17.51 -13.15 -10.36
C ARG A 698 16.52 -14.28 -10.09
N TYR A 699 15.29 -14.21 -10.58
CA TYR A 699 14.41 -15.37 -10.57
C TYR A 699 14.88 -16.44 -11.58
N ASN A 700 14.62 -17.70 -11.20
CA ASN A 700 14.88 -18.91 -11.98
C ASN A 700 13.96 -20.00 -11.43
N SER A 701 12.83 -20.24 -12.11
CA SER A 701 11.78 -21.21 -11.74
C SER A 701 12.36 -22.58 -11.35
N THR A 702 13.16 -23.17 -12.23
CA THR A 702 13.80 -24.49 -12.01
C THR A 702 14.69 -24.54 -10.76
N TYR A 703 15.48 -23.48 -10.49
CA TYR A 703 16.32 -23.43 -9.28
C TYR A 703 15.48 -23.18 -8.02
N VAL A 704 14.62 -22.15 -8.06
CA VAL A 704 13.84 -21.70 -6.91
C VAL A 704 12.89 -22.80 -6.43
N PHE A 705 12.17 -23.48 -7.32
CA PHE A 705 11.22 -24.52 -6.86
C PHE A 705 11.90 -25.82 -6.43
N LYS A 706 12.99 -26.25 -7.09
CA LYS A 706 13.78 -27.40 -6.63
C LYS A 706 14.36 -27.16 -5.22
N MET A 707 14.74 -25.92 -4.91
CA MET A 707 15.17 -25.53 -3.57
C MET A 707 13.99 -25.39 -2.60
N PHE A 708 12.90 -24.74 -3.01
CA PHE A 708 11.68 -24.58 -2.22
C PHE A 708 11.12 -25.93 -1.75
N ASP A 709 10.94 -26.91 -2.65
CA ASP A 709 10.39 -28.22 -2.31
C ASP A 709 11.25 -28.93 -1.24
N ARG A 710 12.58 -28.80 -1.34
CA ARG A 710 13.54 -29.35 -0.37
C ARG A 710 13.43 -28.66 0.99
N LEU A 711 13.48 -27.33 1.00
CA LEU A 711 13.49 -26.49 2.20
C LEU A 711 12.16 -26.54 2.95
N MET A 712 11.05 -26.52 2.21
CA MET A 712 9.69 -26.57 2.74
C MET A 712 9.22 -28.01 3.03
N ARG A 713 10.06 -29.02 2.72
CA ARG A 713 9.78 -30.45 2.92
C ARG A 713 8.47 -30.88 2.26
N CYS A 714 8.35 -30.54 0.98
CA CYS A 714 7.22 -30.92 0.13
C CYS A 714 7.35 -32.40 -0.29
N PRO A 715 6.27 -33.21 -0.24
CA PRO A 715 6.32 -34.62 -0.62
C PRO A 715 6.70 -34.80 -2.09
N SER A 716 7.73 -35.62 -2.36
CA SER A 716 8.33 -35.87 -3.68
C SER A 716 7.41 -36.55 -4.71
N ASN A 717 6.12 -36.68 -4.44
CA ASN A 717 5.20 -37.61 -5.11
C ASN A 717 3.89 -36.95 -5.59
N THR A 718 3.87 -35.62 -5.78
CA THR A 718 2.75 -34.92 -6.41
C THR A 718 2.73 -35.13 -7.93
N HIS A 719 2.45 -36.37 -8.35
CA HIS A 719 2.23 -36.79 -9.75
C HIS A 719 1.05 -36.09 -10.46
N TYR A 720 0.39 -35.14 -9.79
CA TYR A 720 -0.65 -34.29 -10.37
C TYR A 720 -0.08 -33.14 -11.23
N TYR A 721 1.17 -32.75 -11.01
CA TYR A 721 1.90 -31.89 -11.94
C TYR A 721 2.66 -32.77 -12.92
N SER A 722 2.42 -32.59 -14.22
CA SER A 722 3.13 -33.33 -15.26
C SER A 722 4.63 -33.04 -15.21
N SER A 723 5.46 -33.94 -15.75
CA SER A 723 6.93 -33.78 -15.83
C SER A 723 7.41 -32.55 -16.61
N ASN A 724 6.49 -31.77 -17.19
CA ASN A 724 6.77 -30.56 -17.95
C ASN A 724 6.45 -29.26 -17.18
N GLN A 725 5.82 -29.33 -15.99
CA GLN A 725 5.55 -28.15 -15.15
C GLN A 725 6.66 -27.95 -14.09
N LEU A 726 7.80 -27.45 -14.56
CA LEU A 726 8.90 -26.93 -13.71
C LEU A 726 8.65 -25.48 -13.23
N GLU A 727 7.56 -24.85 -13.67
CA GLU A 727 7.19 -23.49 -13.33
C GLU A 727 5.85 -23.48 -12.59
N VAL A 728 5.78 -22.74 -11.48
CA VAL A 728 4.52 -22.49 -10.78
C VAL A 728 3.77 -21.37 -11.49
N ASP A 729 2.49 -21.61 -11.74
CA ASP A 729 1.56 -20.62 -12.27
C ASP A 729 1.17 -19.63 -11.16
N PHE A 730 1.93 -18.55 -11.05
CA PHE A 730 1.65 -17.45 -10.12
C PHE A 730 0.41 -16.61 -10.49
N GLU A 731 -0.23 -16.83 -11.65
CA GLU A 731 -1.52 -16.20 -11.96
C GLU A 731 -2.68 -16.98 -11.31
N ASN A 732 -2.58 -18.31 -11.29
CA ASN A 732 -3.60 -19.21 -10.72
C ASN A 732 -3.34 -19.66 -9.27
N ASP A 733 -2.09 -19.60 -8.78
CA ASP A 733 -1.73 -19.85 -7.37
C ASP A 733 -0.82 -18.74 -6.77
N PRO A 734 -1.24 -17.46 -6.75
CA PRO A 734 -0.44 -16.33 -6.27
C PRO A 734 -0.09 -16.40 -4.77
N ASN A 735 -0.78 -17.25 -3.99
CA ASN A 735 -0.54 -17.46 -2.56
C ASN A 735 0.23 -18.76 -2.25
N LEU A 736 0.62 -19.54 -3.29
CA LEU A 736 1.22 -20.87 -3.17
C LEU A 736 0.37 -21.89 -2.36
N TRP A 737 -0.95 -21.74 -2.33
CA TRP A 737 -1.82 -22.69 -1.62
C TRP A 737 -1.74 -24.09 -2.23
N GLN A 738 -1.80 -24.22 -3.56
CA GLN A 738 -1.76 -25.54 -4.22
C GLN A 738 -0.38 -26.19 -4.07
N ARG A 739 0.71 -25.41 -4.19
CA ARG A 739 2.06 -25.95 -4.04
C ARG A 739 2.44 -26.24 -2.58
N ALA A 740 2.08 -25.39 -1.63
CA ALA A 740 2.57 -25.47 -0.25
C ALA A 740 1.65 -26.22 0.73
N ALA A 741 0.36 -26.46 0.43
CA ALA A 741 -0.58 -27.10 1.36
C ALA A 741 -0.12 -28.48 1.88
N ASN A 742 0.58 -29.26 1.06
CA ASN A 742 1.07 -30.59 1.43
C ASN A 742 2.47 -30.60 2.09
N CYS A 743 3.10 -29.44 2.27
CA CYS A 743 4.51 -29.34 2.67
C CYS A 743 4.71 -29.27 4.19
N LEU A 744 5.78 -29.91 4.69
CA LEU A 744 6.02 -30.14 6.12
C LEU A 744 7.02 -29.14 6.74
N PHE A 745 6.82 -27.85 6.47
CA PHE A 745 7.63 -26.75 6.99
C PHE A 745 7.18 -26.29 8.40
N PRO A 746 8.05 -25.62 9.18
CA PRO A 746 7.69 -25.11 10.50
C PRO A 746 6.49 -24.16 10.44
N GLY A 747 5.35 -24.59 10.97
CA GLY A 747 4.10 -23.83 10.98
C GLY A 747 3.22 -24.01 9.74
N SER A 748 3.41 -25.05 8.93
CA SER A 748 2.52 -25.36 7.80
C SER A 748 1.05 -25.57 8.21
N SER A 749 0.78 -26.01 9.45
CA SER A 749 -0.56 -26.05 10.05
C SER A 749 -1.23 -24.68 10.13
N VAL A 750 -0.46 -23.61 10.35
CA VAL A 750 -0.97 -22.23 10.36
C VAL A 750 -1.21 -21.73 8.93
N PHE A 751 -0.34 -22.08 7.97
CA PHE A 751 -0.58 -21.78 6.55
C PHE A 751 -1.86 -22.46 6.04
N GLN A 752 -2.02 -23.76 6.31
CA GLN A 752 -3.23 -24.53 6.00
C GLN A 752 -4.49 -23.90 6.62
N LEU A 753 -4.43 -23.50 7.90
CA LEU A 753 -5.50 -22.78 8.59
C LEU A 753 -5.94 -21.51 7.84
N THR A 754 -5.03 -20.74 7.23
CA THR A 754 -5.42 -19.54 6.46
C THR A 754 -6.30 -19.89 5.26
N MET A 755 -5.97 -20.95 4.51
CA MET A 755 -6.77 -21.45 3.39
C MET A 755 -8.13 -21.97 3.88
N ASP A 756 -8.13 -22.76 4.96
CA ASP A 756 -9.33 -23.31 5.59
C ASP A 756 -10.31 -22.21 6.07
N VAL A 757 -9.78 -21.08 6.59
CA VAL A 757 -10.56 -19.90 6.96
C VAL A 757 -11.09 -19.15 5.74
N VAL A 758 -10.26 -18.89 4.72
CA VAL A 758 -10.70 -18.13 3.52
C VAL A 758 -11.86 -18.83 2.80
N GLU A 759 -11.79 -20.14 2.60
CA GLU A 759 -12.88 -20.88 1.94
C GLU A 759 -14.16 -20.91 2.80
N ALA A 760 -14.04 -21.00 4.13
CA ALA A 760 -15.19 -20.92 5.02
C ALA A 760 -15.83 -19.52 5.05
N VAL A 761 -15.02 -18.46 5.03
CA VAL A 761 -15.48 -17.06 4.94
C VAL A 761 -16.14 -16.78 3.59
N LYS A 762 -15.60 -17.31 2.49
CA LYS A 762 -16.23 -17.28 1.16
C LYS A 762 -17.61 -17.94 1.17
N ARG A 763 -17.72 -19.18 1.64
CA ARG A 763 -19.00 -19.90 1.75
C ARG A 763 -19.99 -19.19 2.69
N PHE A 764 -19.51 -18.59 3.78
CA PHE A 764 -20.33 -17.72 4.64
C PHE A 764 -20.85 -16.50 3.88
N ASN A 765 -20.02 -15.81 3.12
CA ASN A 765 -20.40 -14.59 2.39
C ASN A 765 -21.44 -14.91 1.30
N GLU A 766 -21.27 -16.02 0.56
CA GLU A 766 -22.24 -16.52 -0.42
C GLU A 766 -23.60 -16.83 0.24
N TYR A 767 -23.60 -17.57 1.36
CA TYR A 767 -24.81 -17.87 2.13
C TYR A 767 -25.48 -16.61 2.68
N SER A 768 -24.71 -15.74 3.34
CA SER A 768 -25.17 -14.50 3.96
C SER A 768 -25.78 -13.56 2.92
N TYR A 769 -25.11 -13.35 1.78
CA TYR A 769 -25.62 -12.57 0.66
C TYR A 769 -26.91 -13.18 0.08
N SER A 770 -26.94 -14.51 -0.10
CA SER A 770 -28.12 -15.24 -0.57
C SER A 770 -29.34 -14.99 0.32
N VAL A 771 -29.19 -15.08 1.64
CA VAL A 771 -30.30 -14.96 2.60
C VAL A 771 -30.69 -13.51 2.89
N THR A 772 -29.71 -12.64 3.19
CA THR A 772 -29.95 -11.29 3.71
C THR A 772 -30.11 -10.23 2.62
N ILE A 773 -29.69 -10.49 1.38
CA ILE A 773 -29.79 -9.53 0.28
C ILE A 773 -30.58 -10.13 -0.89
N HIS A 774 -30.07 -11.18 -1.53
CA HIS A 774 -30.56 -11.67 -2.82
C HIS A 774 -31.97 -12.29 -2.77
N LYS A 775 -32.25 -13.20 -1.82
CA LYS A 775 -33.56 -13.86 -1.69
C LYS A 775 -34.69 -12.90 -1.24
N ALA A 776 -34.37 -11.70 -0.74
CA ALA A 776 -35.31 -10.64 -0.32
C ALA A 776 -36.31 -10.97 0.82
N TRP A 777 -36.07 -12.03 1.60
CA TRP A 777 -36.93 -12.44 2.74
C TRP A 777 -36.35 -12.14 4.12
N MET A 778 -35.03 -11.96 4.24
CA MET A 778 -34.34 -11.66 5.51
C MET A 778 -33.46 -10.40 5.41
N THR A 779 -33.85 -9.45 4.55
CA THR A 779 -33.21 -8.13 4.50
C THR A 779 -33.47 -7.34 5.77
N ASP A 780 -32.65 -6.33 6.05
CA ASP A 780 -32.94 -5.37 7.11
C ASP A 780 -34.34 -4.74 7.00
N TYR A 781 -34.91 -4.60 5.80
CA TYR A 781 -36.29 -4.12 5.64
C TYR A 781 -37.28 -5.14 6.22
N ASN A 782 -37.08 -6.44 5.99
CA ASN A 782 -37.93 -7.48 6.58
C ASN A 782 -37.80 -7.47 8.11
N VAL A 783 -36.56 -7.47 8.62
CA VAL A 783 -36.24 -7.50 10.06
C VAL A 783 -36.79 -6.26 10.78
N ARG A 784 -36.46 -5.04 10.32
CA ARG A 784 -36.96 -3.77 10.92
C ARG A 784 -38.48 -3.59 10.86
N ARG A 785 -39.21 -4.46 10.13
CA ARG A 785 -40.67 -4.39 9.96
C ARG A 785 -41.42 -5.60 10.49
N ASN A 786 -40.72 -6.63 10.99
CA ASN A 786 -41.32 -7.93 11.28
C ASN A 786 -42.16 -8.49 10.10
N PHE A 787 -41.74 -8.17 8.86
CA PHE A 787 -42.55 -8.35 7.65
C PHE A 787 -41.85 -9.28 6.66
N SER A 788 -42.18 -10.57 6.73
CA SER A 788 -41.71 -11.60 5.79
C SER A 788 -42.66 -12.80 5.76
N ASN A 789 -42.37 -13.78 4.90
CA ASN A 789 -43.10 -15.04 4.81
C ASN A 789 -42.32 -16.14 5.56
N PRO A 790 -42.83 -16.69 6.68
CA PRO A 790 -42.14 -17.72 7.47
C PRO A 790 -41.62 -18.91 6.66
N PHE A 791 -42.36 -19.41 5.66
CA PHE A 791 -41.91 -20.51 4.81
C PHE A 791 -40.64 -20.17 4.02
N ARG A 792 -40.49 -18.92 3.59
CA ARG A 792 -39.30 -18.43 2.87
C ARG A 792 -38.13 -18.11 3.82
N ILE A 793 -38.39 -17.94 5.12
CA ILE A 793 -37.35 -17.94 6.15
C ILE A 793 -36.78 -19.35 6.30
N ASP A 794 -37.65 -20.37 6.34
CA ASP A 794 -37.22 -21.77 6.45
C ASP A 794 -36.37 -22.23 5.25
N GLU A 795 -36.75 -21.92 4.01
CA GLU A 795 -35.89 -22.09 2.81
C GLU A 795 -34.60 -21.22 2.82
N GLY A 796 -34.54 -20.19 3.67
CA GLY A 796 -33.34 -19.38 3.88
C GLY A 796 -32.36 -20.01 4.88
N LEU A 797 -32.86 -20.75 5.86
CA LEU A 797 -32.09 -21.28 6.97
C LEU A 797 -31.58 -22.72 6.75
N GLN A 798 -31.94 -23.40 5.66
CA GLN A 798 -31.57 -24.80 5.40
C GLN A 798 -30.05 -25.07 5.52
N ASP A 799 -29.21 -24.21 4.93
CA ASP A 799 -27.75 -24.36 4.96
C ASP A 799 -27.10 -23.83 6.25
N HIS A 800 -27.86 -23.17 7.13
CA HIS A 800 -27.33 -22.41 8.28
C HIS A 800 -26.40 -23.26 9.14
N SER A 801 -26.88 -24.42 9.59
CA SER A 801 -26.14 -25.33 10.47
C SER A 801 -24.83 -25.82 9.85
N SER A 802 -24.78 -26.01 8.53
CA SER A 802 -23.57 -26.49 7.82
C SER A 802 -22.49 -25.41 7.76
N VAL A 803 -22.89 -24.17 7.45
CA VAL A 803 -21.98 -23.01 7.42
C VAL A 803 -21.54 -22.65 8.84
N TYR A 804 -22.45 -22.65 9.80
CA TYR A 804 -22.18 -22.36 11.20
C TYR A 804 -21.21 -23.37 11.83
N TYR A 805 -21.47 -24.68 11.66
CA TYR A 805 -20.60 -25.73 12.19
C TYR A 805 -19.16 -25.58 11.67
N ARG A 806 -18.97 -25.32 10.36
CA ARG A 806 -17.64 -25.10 9.77
C ARG A 806 -16.94 -23.87 10.34
N LEU A 807 -17.64 -22.76 10.58
CA LEU A 807 -17.05 -21.59 11.24
C LEU A 807 -16.65 -21.91 12.69
N THR A 808 -17.51 -22.59 13.45
CA THR A 808 -17.20 -22.96 14.85
C THR A 808 -16.05 -23.98 14.95
N SER A 809 -15.93 -24.92 14.01
CA SER A 809 -14.85 -25.91 14.04
C SER A 809 -13.48 -25.29 13.74
N LEU A 810 -13.43 -24.16 13.03
CA LEU A 810 -12.19 -23.41 12.79
C LEU A 810 -11.60 -22.80 14.06
N VAL A 811 -12.42 -22.49 15.09
CA VAL A 811 -11.92 -21.98 16.37
C VAL A 811 -10.97 -22.97 17.03
N LYS A 812 -11.32 -24.27 17.02
CA LYS A 812 -10.49 -25.34 17.60
C LYS A 812 -9.25 -25.61 16.74
N GLN A 813 -9.39 -25.65 15.41
CA GLN A 813 -8.25 -25.78 14.49
C GLN A 813 -7.26 -24.62 14.64
N ALA A 814 -7.76 -23.39 14.81
CA ALA A 814 -6.94 -22.21 15.03
C ALA A 814 -6.16 -22.27 16.35
N GLN A 815 -6.81 -22.67 17.45
CA GLN A 815 -6.13 -22.91 18.72
C GLN A 815 -5.00 -23.93 18.58
N ASP A 816 -5.28 -25.09 17.98
CA ASP A 816 -4.31 -26.18 17.91
C ASP A 816 -3.13 -25.88 16.97
N ALA A 817 -3.36 -25.17 15.86
CA ALA A 817 -2.30 -24.71 14.97
C ALA A 817 -1.46 -23.57 15.60
N LEU A 818 -2.11 -22.50 16.06
CA LEU A 818 -1.43 -21.26 16.47
C LEU A 818 -0.69 -21.41 17.80
N LYS A 819 -1.18 -22.20 18.77
CA LYS A 819 -0.52 -22.43 20.07
C LYS A 819 0.89 -23.03 19.94
N SER A 820 1.20 -23.68 18.82
CA SER A 820 2.54 -24.20 18.53
C SER A 820 3.58 -23.10 18.25
N VAL A 821 3.13 -21.93 17.78
CA VAL A 821 3.96 -20.79 17.37
C VAL A 821 3.86 -19.62 18.34
N PHE A 822 2.65 -19.26 18.78
CA PHE A 822 2.36 -18.05 19.54
C PHE A 822 1.75 -18.36 20.92
N ASP A 823 1.64 -17.34 21.77
CA ASP A 823 0.98 -17.42 23.07
C ASP A 823 -0.57 -17.37 22.98
N ASP A 824 -1.24 -17.57 24.10
CA ASP A 824 -2.71 -17.62 24.13
C ASP A 824 -3.38 -16.26 23.87
N TYR A 825 -2.68 -15.15 24.10
CA TYR A 825 -3.18 -13.81 23.76
C TYR A 825 -3.20 -13.59 22.25
N THR A 826 -2.11 -13.90 21.55
CA THR A 826 -2.03 -13.84 20.08
C THR A 826 -3.04 -14.78 19.43
N VAL A 827 -3.19 -16.00 19.98
CA VAL A 827 -4.18 -16.99 19.51
C VAL A 827 -5.61 -16.44 19.66
N ALA A 828 -5.93 -15.77 20.78
CA ALA A 828 -7.24 -15.18 21.00
C ALA A 828 -7.50 -13.99 20.07
N GLU A 829 -6.57 -13.03 19.96
CA GLU A 829 -6.71 -11.87 19.07
C GLU A 829 -6.94 -12.31 17.62
N TRP A 830 -6.17 -13.27 17.12
CA TRP A 830 -6.30 -13.71 15.73
C TRP A 830 -7.65 -14.39 15.46
N ILE A 831 -8.17 -15.18 16.41
CA ILE A 831 -9.50 -15.82 16.31
C ILE A 831 -10.61 -14.77 16.39
N GLU A 832 -10.48 -13.76 17.25
CA GLU A 832 -11.42 -12.66 17.40
C GLU A 832 -11.49 -11.78 16.14
N GLN A 833 -10.35 -11.57 15.46
CA GLN A 833 -10.30 -10.83 14.20
C GLN A 833 -10.80 -11.65 13.00
N ASN A 834 -10.39 -12.92 12.87
CA ASN A 834 -10.53 -13.68 11.62
C ASN A 834 -11.69 -14.68 11.57
N ILE A 835 -12.24 -15.11 12.71
CA ILE A 835 -13.29 -16.16 12.77
C ILE A 835 -14.55 -15.67 13.49
N TYR A 836 -14.40 -15.11 14.69
CA TYR A 836 -15.51 -14.72 15.55
C TYR A 836 -16.55 -13.77 14.91
N PRO A 837 -16.19 -12.77 14.08
CA PRO A 837 -17.17 -11.84 13.50
C PRO A 837 -18.13 -12.52 12.52
N TYR A 838 -17.78 -13.69 12.00
CA TYR A 838 -18.63 -14.51 11.12
C TYR A 838 -19.58 -15.39 11.92
N ILE A 839 -19.13 -15.92 13.07
CA ILE A 839 -19.96 -16.66 14.03
C ILE A 839 -21.10 -15.77 14.53
N VAL A 840 -20.79 -14.57 15.04
CA VAL A 840 -21.78 -13.60 15.55
C VAL A 840 -22.80 -13.18 14.47
N LYS A 841 -22.36 -13.05 13.21
CA LYS A 841 -23.27 -12.79 12.06
C LYS A 841 -24.19 -13.97 11.80
N MET A 842 -23.71 -15.22 11.87
CA MET A 842 -24.56 -16.42 11.73
C MET A 842 -25.58 -16.55 12.87
N GLU A 843 -25.19 -16.31 14.11
CA GLU A 843 -26.12 -16.27 15.25
C GLU A 843 -27.20 -15.20 15.06
N THR A 844 -26.81 -14.02 14.58
CA THR A 844 -27.72 -12.92 14.25
C THR A 844 -28.70 -13.27 13.13
N ILE A 845 -28.24 -13.97 12.08
CA ILE A 845 -29.12 -14.49 11.01
C ILE A 845 -30.15 -15.46 11.58
N MET A 846 -29.73 -16.43 12.40
CA MET A 846 -30.64 -17.40 13.03
C MET A 846 -31.68 -16.72 13.93
N LYS A 847 -31.22 -15.81 14.81
CA LYS A 847 -32.07 -15.02 15.70
C LYS A 847 -33.13 -14.23 14.91
N ASN A 848 -32.71 -13.49 13.88
CA ASN A 848 -33.62 -12.71 13.04
C ASN A 848 -34.63 -13.60 12.30
N GLY A 849 -34.23 -14.79 11.85
CA GLY A 849 -35.13 -15.77 11.24
C GLY A 849 -36.17 -16.31 12.25
N VAL A 850 -35.73 -16.64 13.47
CA VAL A 850 -36.63 -17.10 14.55
C VAL A 850 -37.65 -16.03 14.91
N GLU A 851 -37.25 -14.77 15.09
CA GLU A 851 -38.20 -13.68 15.38
C GLU A 851 -39.20 -13.46 14.24
N LEU A 852 -38.74 -13.44 12.97
CA LEU A 852 -39.62 -13.31 11.80
C LEU A 852 -40.65 -14.45 11.68
N LYS A 853 -40.33 -15.66 12.15
CA LYS A 853 -41.26 -16.81 12.18
C LYS A 853 -42.28 -16.77 13.33
N LYS A 854 -42.04 -16.00 14.40
CA LYS A 854 -43.02 -15.81 15.50
C LYS A 854 -44.22 -14.98 15.06
N VAL A 855 -44.03 -14.05 14.13
CA VAL A 855 -45.08 -13.15 13.62
C VAL A 855 -46.22 -13.96 12.97
N LYS A 856 -47.46 -13.74 13.41
CA LYS A 856 -48.68 -14.38 12.85
C LYS A 856 -49.64 -13.41 12.17
N ASN A 857 -49.53 -12.11 12.47
CA ASN A 857 -50.36 -11.04 11.92
C ASN A 857 -49.44 -9.95 11.36
N TRP A 858 -49.79 -9.35 10.22
CA TRP A 858 -49.00 -8.31 9.56
C TRP A 858 -49.84 -7.08 9.22
N ASP A 859 -49.23 -5.90 9.37
CA ASP A 859 -49.85 -4.62 9.06
C ASP A 859 -50.32 -4.53 7.60
N ARG A 860 -51.53 -4.00 7.41
CA ARG A 860 -52.06 -3.65 6.08
C ARG A 860 -51.29 -2.47 5.49
N ARG A 861 -50.92 -2.55 4.20
CA ARG A 861 -50.28 -1.43 3.49
C ARG A 861 -51.25 -0.24 3.30
N PRO A 862 -50.76 1.02 3.31
CA PRO A 862 -49.36 1.43 3.42
C PRO A 862 -48.82 1.31 4.86
N LEU A 863 -47.64 0.71 5.00
CA LEU A 863 -46.94 0.67 6.28
C LEU A 863 -46.42 2.07 6.64
N LYS A 864 -46.40 2.42 7.93
CA LYS A 864 -45.84 3.69 8.42
C LYS A 864 -44.42 3.93 7.86
N PRO A 865 -44.04 5.13 7.41
CA PRO A 865 -42.65 5.43 7.04
C PRO A 865 -41.67 5.14 8.18
N LEU A 866 -40.43 4.79 7.85
CA LEU A 866 -39.37 4.66 8.86
C LEU A 866 -39.00 6.07 9.34
N SER A 867 -38.90 6.27 10.66
CA SER A 867 -38.53 7.54 11.32
C SER A 867 -37.33 8.20 10.66
N ASP A 868 -36.29 7.42 10.42
CA ASP A 868 -34.97 7.87 9.99
C ASP A 868 -34.97 8.40 8.54
N LEU A 869 -36.07 8.21 7.80
CA LEU A 869 -36.26 8.78 6.47
C LEU A 869 -36.71 10.26 6.54
N GLN A 870 -37.21 10.73 7.69
CA GLN A 870 -37.59 12.14 7.90
C GLN A 870 -36.38 13.08 7.75
N ARG A 871 -35.15 12.64 8.10
CA ARG A 871 -33.91 13.41 7.88
C ARG A 871 -33.59 13.65 6.39
N PHE A 872 -34.25 12.89 5.51
CA PHE A 872 -34.20 13.04 4.04
C PHE A 872 -35.50 13.65 3.47
N GLY A 873 -36.43 14.11 4.31
CA GLY A 873 -37.74 14.65 3.90
C GLY A 873 -38.77 13.58 3.49
N VAL A 874 -38.45 12.30 3.63
CA VAL A 874 -39.29 11.19 3.17
C VAL A 874 -40.15 10.68 4.32
N GLY A 875 -41.47 10.64 4.13
CA GLY A 875 -42.42 10.13 5.11
C GLY A 875 -43.13 11.19 5.97
N ASN A 876 -43.03 12.48 5.61
CA ASN A 876 -43.78 13.57 6.23
C ASN A 876 -45.27 13.50 5.88
N VAL A 877 -46.01 12.61 6.54
CA VAL A 877 -47.46 12.48 6.42
C VAL A 877 -48.13 13.29 7.53
N LEU A 878 -48.84 14.35 7.17
CA LEU A 878 -49.73 15.06 8.11
C LEU A 878 -50.95 14.18 8.40
N TYR A 879 -51.13 13.80 9.66
CA TYR A 879 -52.35 13.14 10.14
C TYR A 879 -53.28 14.21 10.71
N LEU A 880 -54.19 14.72 9.88
CA LEU A 880 -55.33 15.52 10.36
C LEU A 880 -56.37 14.56 10.96
N LEU A 881 -56.63 14.71 12.26
CA LEU A 881 -57.72 14.03 12.94
C LEU A 881 -59.00 14.87 12.84
N VAL A 882 -60.02 14.30 12.21
CA VAL A 882 -61.39 14.81 12.21
C VAL A 882 -62.31 13.60 12.44
N ASP A 883 -63.25 13.71 13.37
CA ASP A 883 -64.34 12.77 13.67
C ASP A 883 -63.99 11.27 13.61
N ASN A 884 -62.92 10.89 14.32
CA ASN A 884 -62.46 9.50 14.51
C ASN A 884 -62.23 8.70 13.20
N ARG A 885 -61.99 9.36 12.06
CA ARG A 885 -61.66 8.71 10.79
C ARG A 885 -60.37 9.27 10.19
N VAL A 886 -59.39 8.38 9.94
CA VAL A 886 -58.09 8.76 9.38
C VAL A 886 -58.21 9.04 7.88
N LEU A 887 -58.37 10.33 7.53
CA LEU A 887 -58.37 10.79 6.15
C LEU A 887 -56.94 11.08 5.67
N VAL A 888 -56.40 10.19 4.84
CA VAL A 888 -55.09 10.39 4.19
C VAL A 888 -55.23 11.38 3.04
N GLN A 889 -55.09 12.68 3.32
CA GLN A 889 -54.99 13.69 2.26
C GLN A 889 -53.70 13.50 1.46
N ARG A 890 -53.85 13.04 0.21
CA ARG A 890 -52.83 13.24 -0.83
C ARG A 890 -52.84 14.72 -1.23
N PHE A 891 -51.82 15.47 -0.85
CA PHE A 891 -51.52 16.72 -1.55
C PHE A 891 -51.21 16.40 -3.02
N LYS A 892 -52.08 16.88 -3.93
CA LYS A 892 -51.64 17.16 -5.31
C LYS A 892 -50.67 18.33 -5.22
N ALA A 893 -49.55 18.24 -5.95
CA ALA A 893 -48.52 19.26 -5.89
C ALA A 893 -48.99 20.60 -6.46
N ILE A 894 -48.71 21.67 -5.72
CA ILE A 894 -48.58 23.05 -6.20
C ILE A 894 -47.19 23.51 -5.74
#